data_AF-A0A7V4XHZ8-F1
#
_entry.id   AF-A0A7V4XHZ8-F1
#
_cell.length_a   1.000
_cell.length_b   1.000
_cell.length_c   1.000
_cell.angle_alpha   90.00
_cell.angle_beta   90.00
_cell.angle_gamma   90.00
#
_symmetry.space_group_name_H-M   'P 1'
#
loop_
_entity.id
_entity.type
_entity.pdbx_description
1 polymer ?
#
loop_
_entity_poly.entity_id
_entity_poly.type
_entity_poly.pdbx_seq_one_letter_code
_entity_poly.pdbx_strand_id
1 'polypeptide(L)'
;MYMMPIGTRLIVLLVTIGLITGLCGAARADQPYLLGTFTDPDGNPVDGVIVPPSPPPPGYVPSTVQAPVPQGAKVLDNVPSFTWAYGCSAVAAGMMMGYYDRIGYDKMYTGPANGGVCPINNNVWSASHAECPFVASHMGVDGRNVRGHVDDYWISVDNNSPDPYQTGGWAEHSPLDCTGDFMGTSQHKWNMPDGSTIFFYNSNSTPANDVTWCEPGNRDGCHGMKLYAQSKGYTVTANYNQYILGYKSSTAGFTFQQFMSEIDAGYPVLIQLEGHTMIGYGYDNTNGAQTVYIHNTWDTGYDTMTWGGSYSKYGYGPMKHCGVTVFHLAPVKVETPTFSPTAGVYYQSMNVTMNCATSGATIHYTINGSDPTESDPTIAAGASILVDKTETIRLKAFKSGIIASDTAVGSYTMKVRAPVLIPSSGTYQRGQNVMVTCETTGAEIHYTTNGRDPLPTDPLVGGPIAITQNCTLKVKGFKTNWTNSDTTYSFYTMYDLVDIKAVKGQSDGVTIRCAGGIVTSAIGDTFYIESPDRTTGIQASMYGHGFTPGTNVDVVGTLRTINGERCINALNAYVMGFGSINPVAMSLRDLGGITSSYNPTTGAGQMGFSDGRGPNNVGLLVKVWGQFNPVNSTRFNLTDGNESVDCIVPSGVIINPYWQYLTVTGISSCEPDQSGGIRRVIKVASQDDIVSARGAMISGKVTTASNDQIVNTTIESAHPYTCNLDQTWSFTAPGGTSRVRAHFVRAQVQTNHDYLYISDSTGSTVQTYTNGNNVYDFWSDWVTGTVMRFRLVTDSVFTCWGFQIDKFECQTIAVPISGAAVTLTPGPVVTASRGDGSFYFDTLAAGNYNLIASLAGATVSPSNLTVSVGEDEKASNEDFECSSTRGSIGGKVYINAYMTAVTNVQSPHPYPGAYDNTWTISAPAGASQIRAHFNEIELESGLDYLYIKNAAGADQQILDYNTPTYDWWSNWVDGNVLQFRLTTNSSNNRYGFAIDKYDYMYPTPVGGVVVSVSPGGLSTITTKDGSFLFYGLADGTYVLTPSLLGRTFTPASQSIVLSGNSCQLGVNFARN
;
A
#
# COMPACT_ATOMS: atom_id res chain seq x y z
N MET A 1 46.62 6.15 -8.73
CA MET A 1 46.96 4.71 -8.79
C MET A 1 46.28 4.14 -10.03
N TYR A 2 47.04 3.37 -10.81
CA TYR A 2 46.79 2.80 -12.14
C TYR A 2 47.18 3.62 -13.38
N MET A 3 48.06 2.99 -14.15
CA MET A 3 48.92 3.47 -15.24
C MET A 3 48.26 3.36 -16.62
N MET A 4 48.72 4.20 -17.55
CA MET A 4 48.65 4.07 -19.03
C MET A 4 49.33 2.75 -19.53
N PRO A 5 49.36 2.30 -20.83
CA PRO A 5 49.39 3.12 -22.07
C PRO A 5 49.01 2.53 -23.49
N ILE A 6 49.12 3.41 -24.51
CA ILE A 6 49.50 3.24 -25.95
C ILE A 6 48.47 2.73 -27.00
N GLY A 7 48.33 3.52 -28.08
CA GLY A 7 47.74 3.12 -29.36
C GLY A 7 47.64 4.24 -30.42
N THR A 8 48.79 4.74 -30.87
CA THR A 8 49.01 5.77 -31.92
C THR A 8 48.30 5.48 -33.25
N ARG A 9 47.69 6.50 -33.89
CA ARG A 9 47.93 6.83 -35.31
C ARG A 9 47.46 8.23 -35.69
N LEU A 10 48.46 9.02 -36.06
CA LEU A 10 48.46 10.36 -36.61
C LEU A 10 48.02 10.30 -38.09
N ILE A 11 47.00 11.07 -38.50
CA ILE A 11 46.92 11.62 -39.86
C ILE A 11 46.67 13.11 -39.68
N VAL A 12 47.73 13.88 -39.93
CA VAL A 12 47.71 15.33 -40.07
C VAL A 12 47.10 15.64 -41.43
N LEU A 13 45.93 16.27 -41.45
CA LEU A 13 45.49 17.06 -42.60
C LEU A 13 45.39 18.51 -42.13
N LEU A 14 46.35 19.33 -42.57
CA LEU A 14 46.30 20.77 -42.46
C LEU A 14 45.04 21.28 -43.19
N VAL A 15 44.03 21.72 -42.44
CA VAL A 15 43.04 22.67 -42.94
C VAL A 15 43.43 24.02 -42.37
N THR A 16 43.90 24.89 -43.25
CA THR A 16 44.17 26.30 -43.02
C THR A 16 42.93 26.96 -42.42
N ILE A 17 42.97 27.26 -41.12
CA ILE A 17 42.09 28.24 -40.49
C ILE A 17 42.54 29.60 -41.01
N GLY A 18 41.82 30.10 -42.01
CA GLY A 18 41.92 31.49 -42.42
C GLY A 18 41.41 32.37 -41.27
N LEU A 19 42.33 32.98 -40.55
CA LEU A 19 42.07 34.14 -39.70
C LEU A 19 41.46 35.25 -40.58
N ILE A 20 40.15 35.49 -40.45
CA ILE A 20 39.51 36.68 -40.99
C ILE A 20 39.85 37.83 -40.04
N THR A 21 41.02 38.43 -40.25
CA THR A 21 41.39 39.72 -39.65
C THR A 21 41.16 40.82 -40.68
N GLY A 22 40.25 41.75 -40.37
CA GLY A 22 40.15 43.07 -41.01
C GLY A 22 39.20 43.17 -42.21
N LEU A 23 37.94 43.54 -41.96
CA LEU A 23 37.04 44.06 -42.99
C LEU A 23 36.89 45.58 -42.84
N CYS A 24 37.91 46.28 -43.34
CA CYS A 24 37.82 47.65 -43.82
C CYS A 24 38.48 47.66 -45.21
N GLY A 25 37.87 46.95 -46.16
CA GLY A 25 38.18 47.09 -47.58
C GLY A 25 37.33 48.23 -48.14
N ALA A 26 37.96 49.22 -48.77
CA ALA A 26 37.26 50.35 -49.38
C ALA A 26 36.12 49.86 -50.29
N ALA A 27 34.92 50.40 -50.09
CA ALA A 27 33.75 50.13 -50.91
C ALA A 27 34.10 50.30 -52.40
N ARG A 28 33.72 49.32 -53.24
CA ARG A 28 33.79 49.52 -54.69
C ARG A 28 32.73 50.56 -55.07
N ALA A 29 33.12 51.54 -55.90
CA ALA A 29 32.24 52.64 -56.30
C ALA A 29 30.95 52.19 -57.04
N ASP A 30 30.86 50.93 -57.48
CA ASP A 30 29.73 50.34 -58.18
C ASP A 30 28.78 49.49 -57.31
N GLN A 31 29.14 49.16 -56.06
CA GLN A 31 28.35 48.36 -55.12
C GLN A 31 28.60 48.81 -53.66
N PRO A 32 28.03 49.94 -53.22
CA PRO A 32 28.40 50.58 -51.94
C PRO A 32 27.98 49.80 -50.69
N TYR A 33 27.03 48.86 -50.80
CA TYR A 33 26.46 48.10 -49.69
C TYR A 33 26.92 46.63 -49.63
N LEU A 34 27.77 46.19 -50.56
CA LEU A 34 28.32 44.84 -50.53
C LEU A 34 29.55 44.82 -49.62
N LEU A 35 29.46 44.14 -48.47
CA LEU A 35 30.60 43.95 -47.57
C LEU A 35 31.64 42.99 -48.16
N GLY A 36 31.16 41.99 -48.90
CA GLY A 36 31.99 41.01 -49.59
C GLY A 36 31.18 39.81 -50.09
N THR A 37 31.82 38.99 -50.92
CA THR A 37 31.32 37.66 -51.28
C THR A 37 32.15 36.61 -50.52
N PHE A 38 31.47 35.86 -49.68
CA PHE A 38 31.99 34.80 -48.83
C PHE A 38 31.76 33.43 -49.48
N THR A 39 32.32 32.39 -48.90
CA THR A 39 32.09 31.00 -49.31
C THR A 39 31.37 30.27 -48.19
N ASP A 40 30.21 29.68 -48.50
CA ASP A 40 29.47 28.84 -47.54
C ASP A 40 30.21 27.49 -47.29
N PRO A 41 29.78 26.68 -46.30
CA PRO A 41 30.40 25.38 -46.03
C PRO A 41 30.39 24.40 -47.20
N ASP A 42 29.49 24.57 -48.17
CA ASP A 42 29.35 23.75 -49.37
C ASP A 42 30.18 24.26 -50.55
N GLY A 43 30.90 25.38 -50.38
CA GLY A 43 31.75 25.99 -51.41
C GLY A 43 31.04 27.00 -52.32
N ASN A 44 29.78 27.35 -52.05
CA ASN A 44 29.03 28.30 -52.88
C ASN A 44 29.32 29.76 -52.49
N PRO A 45 29.31 30.69 -53.45
CA PRO A 45 29.48 32.11 -53.18
C PRO A 45 28.20 32.71 -52.56
N VAL A 46 28.37 33.43 -51.45
CA VAL A 46 27.31 34.13 -50.71
C VAL A 46 27.70 35.59 -50.49
N ASP A 47 26.90 36.52 -50.97
CA ASP A 47 27.07 37.95 -50.78
C ASP A 47 26.57 38.37 -49.38
N GLY A 48 27.42 39.03 -48.59
CA GLY A 48 26.99 39.75 -47.38
C GLY A 48 26.68 41.21 -47.71
N VAL A 49 25.41 41.59 -47.57
CA VAL A 49 24.90 42.92 -47.91
C VAL A 49 24.54 43.65 -46.62
N ILE A 50 25.16 44.81 -46.38
CA ILE A 50 24.83 45.67 -45.24
C ILE A 50 23.70 46.61 -45.62
N VAL A 51 22.65 46.63 -44.80
CA VAL A 51 21.67 47.70 -44.81
C VAL A 51 22.10 48.72 -43.75
N PRO A 52 22.45 49.95 -44.14
CA PRO A 52 22.92 50.99 -43.23
C PRO A 52 21.76 51.53 -42.36
N PRO A 53 22.04 52.44 -41.41
CA PRO A 53 21.04 52.92 -40.45
C PRO A 53 19.84 53.60 -41.11
N SER A 54 20.07 54.35 -42.19
CA SER A 54 19.05 55.03 -42.99
C SER A 54 17.93 55.72 -42.19
N PRO A 55 18.26 56.67 -41.27
CA PRO A 55 17.24 57.49 -40.61
C PRO A 55 16.52 58.41 -41.61
N PRO A 56 15.35 58.97 -41.25
CA PRO A 56 14.67 59.95 -42.09
C PRO A 56 15.57 61.16 -42.40
N PRO A 57 15.50 61.75 -43.60
CA PRO A 57 16.39 62.83 -44.01
C PRO A 57 16.10 64.13 -43.23
N PRO A 58 17.09 65.03 -43.06
CA PRO A 58 16.87 66.33 -42.44
C PRO A 58 15.79 67.14 -43.18
N GLY A 59 14.78 67.63 -42.44
CA GLY A 59 13.64 68.37 -43.02
C GLY A 59 12.47 67.50 -43.47
N TYR A 60 12.51 66.20 -43.16
CA TYR A 60 11.41 65.27 -43.39
C TYR A 60 10.12 65.68 -42.67
N VAL A 61 9.00 65.64 -43.40
CA VAL A 61 7.65 65.87 -42.87
C VAL A 61 6.86 64.58 -43.07
N PRO A 62 6.45 63.89 -41.98
CA PRO A 62 5.66 62.67 -42.08
C PRO A 62 4.36 62.91 -42.85
N SER A 63 3.97 61.99 -43.74
CA SER A 63 2.65 62.04 -44.35
C SER A 63 1.58 61.79 -43.30
N THR A 64 0.71 62.76 -43.02
CA THR A 64 -0.36 62.67 -42.02
C THR A 64 -1.68 62.12 -42.56
N VAL A 65 -1.74 61.79 -43.85
CA VAL A 65 -2.96 61.33 -44.53
C VAL A 65 -2.73 59.95 -45.14
N GLN A 66 -3.47 58.96 -44.63
CA GLN A 66 -3.65 57.66 -45.27
C GLN A 66 -4.56 57.84 -46.50
N ALA A 67 -3.99 57.86 -47.71
CA ALA A 67 -4.77 57.77 -48.95
C ALA A 67 -5.49 56.41 -49.06
N PRO A 68 -6.78 56.36 -49.46
CA PRO A 68 -7.50 55.08 -49.53
C PRO A 68 -6.85 54.10 -50.52
N VAL A 69 -6.76 52.84 -50.12
CA VAL A 69 -6.30 51.74 -50.99
C VAL A 69 -7.20 51.68 -52.23
N PRO A 70 -6.64 51.77 -53.47
CA PRO A 70 -7.42 51.71 -54.69
C PRO A 70 -8.28 50.44 -54.79
N GLN A 71 -9.50 50.59 -55.34
CA GLN A 71 -10.40 49.48 -55.61
C GLN A 71 -9.78 48.53 -56.63
N GLY A 72 -9.31 47.35 -56.18
CA GLY A 72 -8.63 46.35 -57.02
C GLY A 72 -7.27 45.89 -56.47
N ALA A 73 -6.68 46.64 -55.53
CA ALA A 73 -5.48 46.21 -54.82
C ALA A 73 -5.81 45.15 -53.76
N LYS A 74 -4.91 44.19 -53.56
CA LYS A 74 -4.98 43.21 -52.47
C LYS A 74 -3.94 43.57 -51.43
N VAL A 75 -4.39 43.83 -50.21
CA VAL A 75 -3.54 44.18 -49.07
C VAL A 75 -3.88 43.28 -47.88
N LEU A 76 -2.88 42.99 -47.05
CA LEU A 76 -3.06 42.38 -45.75
C LEU A 76 -3.56 43.43 -44.76
N ASP A 77 -4.66 43.14 -44.07
CA ASP A 77 -5.19 44.00 -43.02
C ASP A 77 -4.31 43.95 -41.76
N ASN A 78 -4.34 45.03 -40.97
CA ASN A 78 -3.67 45.11 -39.66
C ASN A 78 -2.14 44.96 -39.67
N VAL A 79 -1.46 45.14 -40.81
CA VAL A 79 0.00 45.22 -40.83
C VAL A 79 0.44 46.53 -40.15
N PRO A 80 1.23 46.48 -39.06
CA PRO A 80 1.73 47.68 -38.40
C PRO A 80 2.60 48.54 -39.32
N SER A 81 2.60 49.84 -39.05
CA SER A 81 3.42 50.83 -39.73
C SER A 81 4.14 51.66 -38.67
N PHE A 82 5.43 51.41 -38.52
CA PHE A 82 6.30 52.08 -37.53
C PHE A 82 7.21 53.11 -38.19
N THR A 83 7.42 54.22 -37.49
CA THR A 83 8.46 55.18 -37.85
C THR A 83 9.84 54.65 -37.43
N TRP A 84 10.91 55.26 -37.95
CA TRP A 84 12.27 54.76 -37.80
C TRP A 84 12.70 54.68 -36.33
N ALA A 85 13.11 53.50 -35.87
CA ALA A 85 13.59 53.26 -34.52
C ALA A 85 14.88 52.43 -34.59
N TYR A 86 16.03 53.10 -34.48
CA TYR A 86 17.34 52.45 -34.30
C TYR A 86 17.72 51.43 -35.40
N GLY A 87 17.18 51.57 -36.62
CA GLY A 87 17.54 50.76 -37.79
C GLY A 87 16.34 50.31 -38.62
N CYS A 88 16.36 50.54 -39.94
CA CYS A 88 15.21 50.22 -40.82
C CYS A 88 14.89 48.72 -40.87
N SER A 89 15.89 47.84 -40.91
CA SER A 89 15.69 46.39 -40.99
C SER A 89 14.99 45.81 -39.77
N ALA A 90 15.42 46.22 -38.57
CA ALA A 90 14.78 45.80 -37.32
C ALA A 90 13.34 46.33 -37.22
N VAL A 91 13.08 47.56 -37.70
CA VAL A 91 11.74 48.14 -37.77
C VAL A 91 10.83 47.34 -38.69
N ALA A 92 11.27 47.04 -39.90
CA ALA A 92 10.48 46.29 -40.89
C ALA A 92 10.19 44.86 -40.39
N ALA A 93 11.17 44.20 -39.76
CA ALA A 93 10.96 42.93 -39.09
C ALA A 93 9.97 43.05 -37.91
N GLY A 94 10.06 44.13 -37.13
CA GLY A 94 9.10 44.45 -36.07
C GLY A 94 7.68 44.59 -36.62
N MET A 95 7.48 45.29 -37.73
CA MET A 95 6.16 45.38 -38.39
C MET A 95 5.65 43.98 -38.77
N MET A 96 6.51 43.12 -39.31
CA MET A 96 6.15 41.74 -39.66
C MET A 96 5.76 40.91 -38.43
N MET A 97 6.55 40.94 -37.36
CA MET A 97 6.22 40.22 -36.12
C MET A 97 4.96 40.75 -35.46
N GLY A 98 4.74 42.06 -35.52
CA GLY A 98 3.52 42.70 -35.05
C GLY A 98 2.30 42.29 -35.87
N TYR A 99 2.44 42.10 -37.19
CA TYR A 99 1.35 41.52 -37.99
C TYR A 99 0.99 40.11 -37.51
N TYR A 100 1.99 39.23 -37.28
CA TYR A 100 1.74 37.88 -36.76
C TYR A 100 1.02 37.90 -35.41
N ASP A 101 1.45 38.75 -34.48
CA ASP A 101 0.78 38.96 -33.19
C ASP A 101 -0.72 39.21 -33.38
N ARG A 102 -1.03 40.11 -34.30
CA ARG A 102 -2.37 40.60 -34.57
C ARG A 102 -3.31 39.60 -35.26
N ILE A 103 -2.78 38.52 -35.82
CA ILE A 103 -3.56 37.46 -36.50
C ILE A 103 -3.61 36.14 -35.72
N GLY A 104 -3.16 36.12 -34.46
CA GLY A 104 -3.34 34.98 -33.56
C GLY A 104 -2.06 34.39 -32.97
N TYR A 105 -0.89 34.95 -33.29
CA TYR A 105 0.39 34.58 -32.67
C TYR A 105 0.68 35.47 -31.46
N ASP A 106 -0.21 35.39 -30.46
CA ASP A 106 -0.31 36.24 -29.26
C ASP A 106 0.92 36.36 -28.35
N LYS A 107 1.98 35.59 -28.60
CA LYS A 107 3.26 35.71 -27.88
C LYS A 107 4.29 36.55 -28.63
N MET A 108 3.99 36.98 -29.86
CA MET A 108 4.91 37.80 -30.65
C MET A 108 5.15 39.15 -29.98
N TYR A 109 4.11 39.83 -29.53
CA TYR A 109 4.24 41.04 -28.73
C TYR A 109 3.84 40.78 -27.28
N THR A 110 4.78 40.91 -26.35
CA THR A 110 4.54 40.67 -24.91
C THR A 110 4.51 41.96 -24.09
N GLY A 111 4.51 43.13 -24.75
CA GLY A 111 4.54 44.42 -24.08
C GLY A 111 3.15 44.83 -23.54
N PRO A 112 3.09 45.75 -22.57
CA PRO A 112 1.82 46.13 -21.92
C PRO A 112 0.96 47.08 -22.76
N ALA A 113 1.47 47.66 -23.85
CA ALA A 113 0.72 48.64 -24.63
C ALA A 113 -0.47 47.99 -25.35
N ASN A 114 -1.52 48.79 -25.60
CA ASN A 114 -2.69 48.37 -26.38
C ASN A 114 -3.32 47.03 -25.90
N GLY A 115 -3.31 46.80 -24.58
CA GLY A 115 -3.91 45.60 -23.98
C GLY A 115 -3.16 44.31 -24.27
N GLY A 116 -1.86 44.37 -24.57
CA GLY A 116 -1.05 43.20 -24.88
C GLY A 116 -1.11 42.77 -26.34
N VAL A 117 -1.71 43.57 -27.23
CA VAL A 117 -1.73 43.34 -28.68
C VAL A 117 -0.85 44.39 -29.36
N CYS A 118 -0.01 43.98 -30.30
CA CYS A 118 0.94 44.85 -30.97
C CYS A 118 0.24 46.11 -31.52
N PRO A 119 0.66 47.32 -31.11
CA PRO A 119 0.16 48.58 -31.63
C PRO A 119 0.34 48.70 -33.16
N ILE A 120 -0.62 49.34 -33.85
CA ILE A 120 -0.53 49.52 -35.31
C ILE A 120 0.54 50.54 -35.73
N ASN A 121 0.99 51.39 -34.81
CA ASN A 121 2.08 52.33 -34.99
C ASN A 121 2.81 52.57 -33.66
N ASN A 122 4.00 53.18 -33.72
CA ASN A 122 4.85 53.38 -32.55
C ASN A 122 4.59 54.68 -31.76
N ASN A 123 3.51 55.41 -32.06
CA ASN A 123 3.13 56.63 -31.33
C ASN A 123 2.72 56.36 -29.87
N VAL A 124 2.42 55.10 -29.51
CA VAL A 124 1.98 54.74 -28.16
C VAL A 124 3.11 54.76 -27.12
N TRP A 125 4.39 54.72 -27.54
CA TRP A 125 5.54 54.66 -26.63
C TRP A 125 6.26 55.99 -26.46
N SER A 126 6.23 56.90 -27.44
CA SER A 126 6.83 58.22 -27.32
C SER A 126 6.18 59.26 -28.23
N ALA A 127 6.12 60.51 -27.76
CA ALA A 127 5.58 61.65 -28.48
C ALA A 127 6.65 62.54 -29.17
N SER A 128 7.93 62.36 -28.85
CA SER A 128 9.02 63.26 -29.28
C SER A 128 10.09 62.61 -30.14
N HIS A 129 10.19 61.28 -30.12
CA HIS A 129 11.08 60.49 -30.96
C HIS A 129 10.39 59.17 -31.31
N ALA A 130 10.70 58.60 -32.46
CA ALA A 130 10.15 57.38 -33.01
C ALA A 130 10.61 56.11 -32.23
N GLU A 131 10.56 56.15 -30.89
CA GLU A 131 10.89 55.00 -30.05
C GLU A 131 9.95 53.84 -30.35
N CYS A 132 10.50 52.64 -30.48
CA CYS A 132 9.72 51.42 -30.64
C CYS A 132 10.39 50.32 -29.83
N PRO A 133 10.05 50.17 -28.54
CA PRO A 133 10.68 49.18 -27.66
C PRO A 133 10.44 47.72 -28.09
N PHE A 134 9.45 47.48 -28.95
CA PHE A 134 9.26 46.20 -29.63
C PHE A 134 10.38 45.89 -30.65
N VAL A 135 10.95 46.92 -31.25
CA VAL A 135 12.04 46.84 -32.24
C VAL A 135 13.40 46.95 -31.57
N ALA A 136 13.56 47.91 -30.67
CA ALA A 136 14.77 48.18 -29.92
C ALA A 136 14.38 48.55 -28.50
N SER A 137 14.50 47.60 -27.57
CA SER A 137 14.10 47.78 -26.19
C SER A 137 14.87 48.90 -25.47
N HIS A 138 14.18 49.64 -24.61
CA HIS A 138 14.75 50.82 -23.95
C HIS A 138 14.18 50.95 -22.54
N MET A 139 15.06 51.00 -21.53
CA MET A 139 14.68 51.12 -20.12
C MET A 139 13.76 52.31 -19.88
N GLY A 140 12.60 52.06 -19.26
CA GLY A 140 11.62 53.09 -18.92
C GLY A 140 10.66 53.51 -20.04
N VAL A 141 10.82 53.01 -21.28
CA VAL A 141 9.93 53.37 -22.41
C VAL A 141 8.79 52.37 -22.60
N ASP A 142 9.04 51.07 -22.45
CA ASP A 142 8.00 50.02 -22.46
C ASP A 142 7.56 49.57 -21.06
N GLY A 143 7.93 50.33 -20.03
CA GLY A 143 7.65 49.99 -18.64
C GLY A 143 8.61 48.97 -18.02
N ARG A 144 9.68 48.56 -18.73
CA ARG A 144 10.76 47.77 -18.12
C ARG A 144 11.62 48.64 -17.19
N ASN A 145 12.12 48.03 -16.12
CA ASN A 145 13.05 48.66 -15.17
C ASN A 145 14.50 48.16 -15.31
N VAL A 146 14.81 47.52 -16.45
CA VAL A 146 16.14 46.99 -16.77
C VAL A 146 16.61 47.57 -18.10
N ARG A 147 17.92 47.64 -18.29
CA ARG A 147 18.54 48.05 -19.56
C ARG A 147 18.11 47.12 -20.69
N GLY A 148 17.92 47.68 -21.88
CA GLY A 148 17.59 46.94 -23.10
C GLY A 148 18.56 47.24 -24.24
N HIS A 149 18.13 46.93 -25.46
CA HIS A 149 18.87 47.12 -26.71
C HIS A 149 19.51 48.50 -26.84
N VAL A 150 18.71 49.57 -26.68
CA VAL A 150 19.18 50.95 -26.85
C VAL A 150 20.21 51.30 -25.79
N ASP A 151 19.99 50.88 -24.54
CA ASP A 151 20.89 51.16 -23.42
C ASP A 151 22.26 50.47 -23.60
N ASP A 152 22.26 49.26 -24.16
CA ASP A 152 23.46 48.43 -24.26
C ASP A 152 24.26 48.68 -25.53
N TYR A 153 23.60 48.92 -26.67
CA TYR A 153 24.26 48.91 -27.99
C TYR A 153 24.34 50.28 -28.65
N TRP A 154 23.45 51.23 -28.36
CA TRP A 154 23.36 52.46 -29.14
C TRP A 154 24.19 53.63 -28.58
N ILE A 155 25.01 54.25 -29.42
CA ILE A 155 25.72 55.52 -29.16
C ILE A 155 25.14 56.64 -30.04
N SER A 156 25.18 56.47 -31.35
CA SER A 156 24.74 57.45 -32.35
C SER A 156 24.68 56.81 -33.73
N VAL A 157 23.84 57.33 -34.63
CA VAL A 157 23.72 56.83 -36.02
C VAL A 157 25.08 56.57 -36.67
N ASP A 158 25.27 55.36 -37.22
CA ASP A 158 26.45 54.93 -37.99
C ASP A 158 27.78 54.93 -37.19
N ASN A 159 27.70 54.72 -35.88
CA ASN A 159 28.86 54.59 -35.01
C ASN A 159 29.38 53.15 -34.98
N ASN A 160 30.70 52.98 -35.11
CA ASN A 160 31.38 51.67 -35.08
C ASN A 160 32.23 51.46 -33.82
N SER A 161 32.04 52.27 -32.79
CA SER A 161 32.78 52.14 -31.52
C SER A 161 32.27 50.92 -30.72
N PRO A 162 33.06 50.38 -29.77
CA PRO A 162 32.57 49.35 -28.88
C PRO A 162 31.29 49.75 -28.14
N ASP A 163 30.36 48.80 -28.02
CA ASP A 163 29.01 49.01 -27.48
C ASP A 163 29.05 49.65 -26.06
N PRO A 164 28.07 50.51 -25.70
CA PRO A 164 27.94 51.10 -24.37
C PRO A 164 28.13 50.15 -23.19
N TYR A 165 27.59 48.92 -23.25
CA TYR A 165 27.77 47.97 -22.14
C TYR A 165 29.23 47.53 -21.96
N GLN A 166 29.99 47.45 -23.06
CA GLN A 166 31.41 47.09 -23.06
C GLN A 166 32.25 48.23 -22.50
N THR A 167 31.97 49.46 -22.91
CA THR A 167 32.74 50.65 -22.50
C THR A 167 32.39 51.13 -21.10
N GLY A 168 31.13 50.98 -20.70
CA GLY A 168 30.61 51.38 -19.40
C GLY A 168 30.70 50.30 -18.31
N GLY A 169 31.10 49.08 -18.67
CA GLY A 169 31.46 48.02 -17.72
C GLY A 169 30.29 47.36 -17.00
N TRP A 170 29.10 47.31 -17.61
CA TRP A 170 27.96 46.56 -17.08
C TRP A 170 27.68 45.29 -17.88
N ALA A 171 26.88 44.40 -17.30
CA ALA A 171 26.47 43.17 -17.99
C ALA A 171 25.45 43.50 -19.09
N GLU A 172 25.66 42.93 -20.28
CA GLU A 172 24.68 42.92 -21.37
C GLU A 172 23.34 42.36 -20.87
N HIS A 173 22.23 42.94 -21.29
CA HIS A 173 20.90 42.57 -20.81
C HIS A 173 20.55 41.12 -21.16
N SER A 174 19.81 40.50 -20.24
CA SER A 174 19.25 39.16 -20.40
C SER A 174 17.77 39.23 -20.04
N PRO A 175 16.83 38.77 -20.89
CA PRO A 175 16.98 38.15 -22.22
C PRO A 175 16.90 39.13 -23.41
N LEU A 176 17.41 38.71 -24.58
CA LEU A 176 17.09 39.33 -25.88
C LEU A 176 15.57 39.30 -26.07
N ASP A 177 14.94 40.44 -26.36
CA ASP A 177 13.47 40.52 -26.34
C ASP A 177 12.81 41.41 -27.38
N CYS A 178 13.60 42.19 -28.13
CA CYS A 178 13.15 43.00 -29.26
C CYS A 178 13.75 42.48 -30.59
N THR A 179 13.17 42.86 -31.74
CA THR A 179 13.65 42.31 -33.03
C THR A 179 15.12 42.67 -33.33
N GLY A 180 15.58 43.86 -32.93
CA GLY A 180 16.96 44.31 -33.11
C GLY A 180 17.99 43.47 -32.36
N ASP A 181 17.65 42.97 -31.17
CA ASP A 181 18.53 42.10 -30.38
C ASP A 181 18.88 40.82 -31.12
N PHE A 182 17.88 40.19 -31.73
CA PHE A 182 18.05 38.92 -32.42
C PHE A 182 18.66 39.09 -33.81
N MET A 183 18.34 40.19 -34.51
CA MET A 183 18.86 40.51 -35.84
C MET A 183 20.31 40.99 -35.83
N GLY A 184 20.89 41.24 -34.65
CA GLY A 184 22.25 41.77 -34.53
C GLY A 184 22.35 43.24 -34.88
N THR A 185 21.22 43.96 -34.95
CA THR A 185 21.18 45.37 -35.30
C THR A 185 21.94 46.19 -34.27
N SER A 186 22.76 47.15 -34.71
CA SER A 186 23.58 48.03 -33.85
C SER A 186 24.64 47.36 -32.98
N GLN A 187 24.81 46.04 -33.05
CA GLN A 187 25.67 45.31 -32.11
C GLN A 187 27.12 45.25 -32.64
N HIS A 188 28.02 46.01 -32.03
CA HIS A 188 29.45 46.03 -32.37
C HIS A 188 30.09 44.64 -32.27
N LYS A 189 29.62 43.76 -31.37
CA LYS A 189 30.12 42.37 -31.26
C LYS A 189 29.97 41.54 -32.55
N TRP A 190 29.06 41.95 -33.45
CA TRP A 190 28.85 41.34 -34.78
C TRP A 190 29.44 42.19 -35.91
N ASN A 191 30.31 43.15 -35.58
CA ASN A 191 30.88 44.14 -36.50
C ASN A 191 29.80 45.01 -37.19
N MET A 192 28.68 45.27 -36.50
CA MET A 192 27.57 46.07 -37.03
C MET A 192 27.62 47.50 -36.47
N PRO A 193 27.68 48.54 -37.34
CA PRO A 193 27.46 49.93 -36.95
C PRO A 193 26.08 50.16 -36.33
N ASP A 194 25.97 51.17 -35.46
CA ASP A 194 24.71 51.63 -34.88
C ASP A 194 23.63 51.90 -35.94
N GLY A 195 22.61 51.04 -35.94
CA GLY A 195 21.44 51.09 -36.82
C GLY A 195 21.52 50.20 -38.06
N SER A 196 22.67 49.57 -38.29
CA SER A 196 22.88 48.70 -39.46
C SER A 196 22.47 47.26 -39.19
N THR A 197 22.16 46.52 -40.26
CA THR A 197 21.91 45.06 -40.21
C THR A 197 22.43 44.41 -41.48
N ILE A 198 23.05 43.24 -41.36
CA ILE A 198 23.56 42.48 -42.51
C ILE A 198 22.58 41.38 -42.91
N PHE A 199 22.43 41.18 -44.23
CA PHE A 199 21.70 40.05 -44.81
C PHE A 199 22.60 39.30 -45.78
N PHE A 200 22.47 37.98 -45.80
CA PHE A 200 23.25 37.12 -46.70
C PHE A 200 22.39 36.58 -47.84
N TYR A 201 22.91 36.65 -49.07
CA TYR A 201 22.24 36.20 -50.30
C TYR A 201 23.16 35.27 -51.09
N ASN A 202 22.64 34.17 -51.62
CA ASN A 202 23.43 33.36 -52.55
C ASN A 202 23.68 34.18 -53.82
N SER A 203 24.95 34.32 -54.24
CA SER A 203 25.31 35.18 -55.37
C SER A 203 24.69 34.69 -56.70
N ASN A 204 24.23 33.44 -56.76
CA ASN A 204 23.49 32.86 -57.89
C ASN A 204 21.97 33.15 -57.88
N SER A 205 21.49 33.99 -56.95
CA SER A 205 20.06 34.35 -56.79
C SER A 205 19.12 33.21 -56.39
N THR A 206 19.64 32.07 -55.92
CA THR A 206 18.83 31.04 -55.24
C THR A 206 18.51 31.47 -53.80
N PRO A 207 17.48 30.90 -53.14
CA PRO A 207 17.18 31.18 -51.74
C PRO A 207 18.35 30.86 -50.80
N ALA A 208 18.81 31.85 -50.04
CA ALA A 208 19.75 31.68 -48.93
C ALA A 208 18.94 31.39 -47.66
N ASN A 209 18.80 30.12 -47.31
CA ASN A 209 17.98 29.68 -46.19
C ASN A 209 18.78 29.76 -44.89
N ASP A 210 18.27 30.52 -43.92
CA ASP A 210 18.71 30.53 -42.54
C ASP A 210 20.24 30.49 -42.34
N VAL A 211 20.94 31.55 -42.76
CA VAL A 211 22.40 31.57 -42.80
C VAL A 211 22.98 31.67 -41.37
N THR A 212 23.51 30.56 -40.85
CA THR A 212 24.08 30.47 -39.49
C THR A 212 25.59 30.28 -39.43
N TRP A 213 26.21 29.80 -40.52
CA TRP A 213 27.64 29.45 -40.55
C TRP A 213 28.58 30.65 -40.38
N CYS A 214 28.07 31.88 -40.51
CA CYS A 214 28.83 33.10 -40.28
C CYS A 214 28.98 33.47 -38.80
N GLU A 215 28.34 32.73 -37.88
CA GLU A 215 28.41 32.95 -36.43
C GLU A 215 29.63 32.23 -35.78
N PRO A 216 30.24 32.80 -34.73
CA PRO A 216 29.86 34.03 -34.01
C PRO A 216 30.47 35.31 -34.63
N GLY A 217 30.95 35.30 -35.88
CA GLY A 217 31.59 36.46 -36.50
C GLY A 217 30.62 37.53 -37.02
N ASN A 218 29.50 37.12 -37.61
CA ASN A 218 28.43 37.99 -38.12
C ASN A 218 27.06 37.34 -37.84
N ARG A 219 25.99 38.14 -37.78
CA ARG A 219 24.61 37.70 -37.59
C ARG A 219 23.78 38.01 -38.84
N ASP A 220 23.23 37.00 -39.52
CA ASP A 220 22.25 37.24 -40.58
C ASP A 220 20.95 37.77 -40.00
N GLY A 221 20.47 38.92 -40.47
CA GLY A 221 19.21 39.51 -40.02
C GLY A 221 18.02 38.59 -40.23
N CYS A 222 18.02 37.80 -41.32
CA CYS A 222 16.99 36.81 -41.58
C CYS A 222 17.05 35.65 -40.56
N HIS A 223 18.23 35.12 -40.24
CA HIS A 223 18.38 34.17 -39.12
C HIS A 223 17.89 34.75 -37.77
N GLY A 224 18.19 36.02 -37.49
CA GLY A 224 17.72 36.71 -36.28
C GLY A 224 16.19 36.75 -36.15
N MET A 225 15.48 37.00 -37.25
CA MET A 225 14.00 36.93 -37.25
C MET A 225 13.48 35.55 -36.85
N LYS A 226 14.14 34.47 -37.29
CA LYS A 226 13.79 33.11 -36.88
C LYS A 226 14.02 32.89 -35.38
N LEU A 227 15.17 33.31 -34.86
CA LEU A 227 15.47 33.19 -33.44
C LEU A 227 14.45 33.97 -32.59
N TYR A 228 14.02 35.16 -33.04
CA TYR A 228 12.97 35.92 -32.39
C TYR A 228 11.68 35.10 -32.26
N ALA A 229 11.15 34.58 -33.37
CA ALA A 229 9.91 33.79 -33.35
C ALA A 229 10.03 32.50 -32.52
N GLN A 230 11.17 31.82 -32.58
CA GLN A 230 11.43 30.63 -31.79
C GLN A 230 11.50 30.94 -30.28
N SER A 231 12.04 32.10 -29.90
CA SER A 231 12.03 32.57 -28.51
C SER A 231 10.61 32.77 -27.95
N LYS A 232 9.64 33.04 -28.83
CA LYS A 232 8.22 33.16 -28.49
C LYS A 232 7.46 31.82 -28.55
N GLY A 233 8.16 30.72 -28.86
CA GLY A 233 7.61 29.37 -28.90
C GLY A 233 6.96 29.00 -30.24
N TYR A 234 7.20 29.76 -31.30
CA TYR A 234 6.63 29.48 -32.62
C TYR A 234 7.61 28.72 -33.52
N THR A 235 7.04 27.85 -34.36
CA THR A 235 7.79 27.11 -35.38
C THR A 235 7.84 27.91 -36.66
N VAL A 236 9.04 28.16 -37.18
CA VAL A 236 9.28 28.85 -38.45
C VAL A 236 9.39 27.81 -39.56
N THR A 237 8.54 27.92 -40.59
CA THR A 237 8.45 26.95 -41.70
C THR A 237 9.19 27.39 -42.96
N ALA A 238 9.45 28.69 -43.12
CA ALA A 238 10.32 29.24 -44.15
C ALA A 238 11.02 30.50 -43.62
N ASN A 239 12.31 30.65 -43.92
CA ASN A 239 13.12 31.81 -43.53
C ASN A 239 14.31 31.93 -44.48
N TYR A 240 14.22 32.80 -45.48
CA TYR A 240 15.30 32.96 -46.45
C TYR A 240 15.35 34.36 -47.07
N ASN A 241 16.56 34.75 -47.46
CA ASN A 241 16.81 35.91 -48.31
C ASN A 241 16.94 35.44 -49.76
N GLN A 242 16.44 36.23 -50.71
CA GLN A 242 16.65 35.95 -52.14
C GLN A 242 16.72 37.24 -52.96
N TYR A 243 17.69 37.33 -53.87
CA TYR A 243 17.71 38.40 -54.86
C TYR A 243 16.50 38.29 -55.79
N ILE A 244 15.95 39.42 -56.23
CA ILE A 244 14.84 39.41 -57.18
C ILE A 244 15.32 39.09 -58.60
N LEU A 245 14.41 38.56 -59.42
CA LEU A 245 14.66 38.34 -60.83
C LEU A 245 15.02 39.67 -61.53
N GLY A 246 16.12 39.69 -62.28
CA GLY A 246 16.61 40.87 -63.01
C GLY A 246 17.58 41.76 -62.23
N TYR A 247 17.76 41.56 -60.93
CA TYR A 247 18.81 42.25 -60.17
C TYR A 247 20.21 41.75 -60.58
N LYS A 248 21.19 42.66 -60.69
CA LYS A 248 22.54 42.39 -61.26
C LYS A 248 22.53 41.65 -62.62
N SER A 249 21.48 41.86 -63.43
CA SER A 249 21.25 41.16 -64.70
C SER A 249 21.07 39.64 -64.58
N SER A 250 20.70 39.15 -63.39
CA SER A 250 20.42 37.73 -63.13
C SER A 250 19.14 37.27 -63.83
N THR A 251 19.19 36.09 -64.44
CA THR A 251 18.02 35.40 -65.01
C THR A 251 17.31 34.49 -64.00
N ALA A 252 17.81 34.43 -62.76
CA ALA A 252 17.21 33.75 -61.63
C ALA A 252 16.88 34.74 -60.51
N GLY A 253 15.90 34.42 -59.66
CA GLY A 253 15.55 35.24 -58.50
C GLY A 253 14.07 35.18 -58.15
N PHE A 254 13.71 35.83 -57.05
CA PHE A 254 12.32 35.92 -56.58
C PHE A 254 11.49 36.80 -57.52
N THR A 255 10.29 36.34 -57.86
CA THR A 255 9.42 36.97 -58.88
C THR A 255 8.25 37.72 -58.25
N PHE A 256 7.68 38.67 -59.00
CA PHE A 256 6.45 39.34 -58.59
C PHE A 256 5.27 38.37 -58.40
N GLN A 257 5.21 37.29 -59.18
CA GLN A 257 4.18 36.26 -59.02
C GLN A 257 4.31 35.50 -57.69
N GLN A 258 5.54 35.20 -57.25
CA GLN A 258 5.78 34.63 -55.93
C GLN A 258 5.37 35.62 -54.84
N PHE A 259 5.70 36.91 -54.98
CA PHE A 259 5.24 37.95 -54.03
C PHE A 259 3.71 38.01 -53.92
N MET A 260 2.98 37.97 -55.04
CA MET A 260 1.51 37.90 -55.01
C MET A 260 1.02 36.64 -54.27
N SER A 261 1.68 35.50 -54.46
CA SER A 261 1.34 34.23 -53.79
C SER A 261 1.57 34.31 -52.28
N GLU A 262 2.61 35.02 -51.83
CA GLU A 262 2.87 35.27 -50.40
C GLU A 262 1.74 36.10 -49.78
N ILE A 263 1.39 37.24 -50.40
CA ILE A 263 0.28 38.08 -49.95
C ILE A 263 -1.05 37.30 -49.99
N ASP A 264 -1.27 36.47 -51.01
CA ASP A 264 -2.47 35.66 -51.13
C ASP A 264 -2.61 34.61 -50.01
N ALA A 265 -1.48 34.08 -49.54
CA ALA A 265 -1.40 33.16 -48.43
C ALA A 265 -1.42 33.83 -47.04
N GLY A 266 -1.46 35.17 -46.99
CA GLY A 266 -1.49 35.92 -45.74
C GLY A 266 -0.12 36.29 -45.18
N TYR A 267 0.96 36.20 -45.96
CA TYR A 267 2.33 36.46 -45.51
C TYR A 267 2.86 37.78 -46.08
N PRO A 268 3.22 38.77 -45.24
CA PRO A 268 3.97 39.93 -45.71
C PRO A 268 5.40 39.51 -46.05
N VAL A 269 6.08 40.32 -46.86
CA VAL A 269 7.45 40.05 -47.33
C VAL A 269 8.31 41.28 -47.06
N LEU A 270 9.52 41.11 -46.51
CA LEU A 270 10.43 42.26 -46.42
C LEU A 270 10.97 42.57 -47.82
N ILE A 271 10.85 43.83 -48.21
CA ILE A 271 11.34 44.39 -49.45
C ILE A 271 12.71 44.99 -49.19
N GLN A 272 13.73 44.45 -49.86
CA GLN A 272 15.12 44.83 -49.65
C GLN A 272 15.56 45.73 -50.80
N LEU A 273 15.91 46.97 -50.48
CA LEU A 273 16.46 47.94 -51.40
C LEU A 273 17.96 48.08 -51.17
N GLU A 274 18.69 48.59 -52.16
CA GLU A 274 20.07 49.05 -51.96
C GLU A 274 20.09 50.17 -50.92
N GLY A 275 20.48 49.83 -49.69
CA GLY A 275 20.61 50.78 -48.58
C GLY A 275 19.40 50.91 -47.65
N HIS A 276 18.32 50.14 -47.84
CA HIS A 276 17.09 50.30 -47.04
C HIS A 276 16.22 49.03 -47.01
N THR A 277 15.49 48.82 -45.91
CA THR A 277 14.53 47.70 -45.76
C THR A 277 13.13 48.23 -45.49
N MET A 278 12.12 47.65 -46.13
CA MET A 278 10.70 47.99 -45.94
C MET A 278 9.87 46.71 -45.84
N ILE A 279 8.60 46.82 -45.45
CA ILE A 279 7.66 45.68 -45.48
C ILE A 279 6.66 45.83 -46.63
N GLY A 280 6.59 44.81 -47.49
CA GLY A 280 5.58 44.66 -48.53
C GLY A 280 4.39 43.89 -47.98
N TYR A 281 3.20 44.49 -48.06
CA TYR A 281 1.98 43.95 -47.47
C TYR A 281 0.81 43.86 -48.46
N GLY A 282 1.03 44.25 -49.72
CA GLY A 282 0.02 44.15 -50.74
C GLY A 282 0.55 44.37 -52.14
N TYR A 283 -0.31 44.13 -53.12
CA TYR A 283 -0.02 44.33 -54.53
C TYR A 283 -1.21 44.88 -55.30
N ASP A 284 -0.91 45.52 -56.42
CA ASP A 284 -1.87 45.78 -57.49
C ASP A 284 -1.22 45.46 -58.83
N ASN A 285 -1.82 44.50 -59.54
CA ASN A 285 -1.38 44.10 -60.87
C ASN A 285 -2.42 44.44 -61.95
N THR A 286 -3.35 45.34 -61.64
CA THR A 286 -4.30 45.87 -62.62
C THR A 286 -3.52 46.48 -63.78
N ASN A 287 -3.87 46.11 -65.01
CA ASN A 287 -3.18 46.51 -66.24
C ASN A 287 -1.70 46.11 -66.35
N GLY A 288 -1.21 45.15 -65.54
CA GLY A 288 0.17 44.67 -65.60
C GLY A 288 1.20 45.62 -64.97
N ALA A 289 0.76 46.54 -64.11
CA ALA A 289 1.61 47.57 -63.50
C ALA A 289 2.63 47.04 -62.48
N GLN A 290 2.45 45.81 -61.96
CA GLN A 290 3.30 45.18 -60.94
C GLN A 290 3.60 46.09 -59.74
N THR A 291 2.57 46.72 -59.19
CA THR A 291 2.70 47.64 -58.05
C THR A 291 2.77 46.86 -56.75
N VAL A 292 3.71 47.24 -55.88
CA VAL A 292 3.89 46.72 -54.51
C VAL A 292 3.45 47.80 -53.54
N TYR A 293 2.59 47.45 -52.59
CA TYR A 293 2.23 48.29 -51.45
C TYR A 293 3.19 48.00 -50.30
N ILE A 294 3.78 49.06 -49.78
CA ILE A 294 4.84 49.01 -48.79
C ILE A 294 4.53 49.94 -47.62
N HIS A 295 4.88 49.50 -46.41
CA HIS A 295 5.12 50.43 -45.31
C HIS A 295 6.61 50.72 -45.27
N ASN A 296 6.93 51.98 -45.47
CA ASN A 296 8.26 52.49 -45.25
C ASN A 296 8.55 52.54 -43.74
N THR A 297 9.83 52.52 -43.36
CA THR A 297 10.27 52.63 -41.98
C THR A 297 10.53 54.09 -41.58
N TRP A 298 10.02 55.08 -42.32
CA TRP A 298 10.22 56.52 -42.01
C TRP A 298 8.92 57.22 -41.60
N ASP A 299 7.79 56.89 -42.21
CA ASP A 299 6.44 57.36 -41.83
C ASP A 299 5.50 56.18 -41.59
N THR A 300 4.35 56.52 -41.04
CA THR A 300 3.15 55.69 -40.96
C THR A 300 2.28 55.77 -42.23
N GLY A 301 2.84 56.28 -43.33
CA GLY A 301 2.12 56.57 -44.57
C GLY A 301 1.93 55.34 -45.46
N TYR A 302 1.11 55.52 -46.49
CA TYR A 302 1.01 54.55 -47.58
C TYR A 302 2.05 54.87 -48.65
N ASP A 303 2.82 53.86 -49.01
CA ASP A 303 3.80 53.95 -50.09
C ASP A 303 3.64 52.81 -51.10
N THR A 304 4.08 53.07 -52.32
CA THR A 304 4.06 52.11 -53.41
C THR A 304 5.34 52.19 -54.23
N MET A 305 5.74 51.07 -54.84
CA MET A 305 6.79 51.04 -55.85
C MET A 305 6.47 50.01 -56.93
N THR A 306 7.04 50.17 -58.13
CA THR A 306 7.00 49.14 -59.17
C THR A 306 7.96 48.00 -58.80
N TRP A 307 7.52 46.74 -58.92
CA TRP A 307 8.38 45.58 -58.69
C TRP A 307 9.64 45.62 -59.55
N GLY A 308 10.80 45.52 -58.90
CA GLY A 308 12.11 45.54 -59.56
C GLY A 308 12.58 46.93 -60.01
N GLY A 309 11.77 47.97 -59.77
CA GLY A 309 12.14 49.36 -59.98
C GLY A 309 12.97 49.94 -58.82
N SER A 310 12.94 51.26 -58.70
CA SER A 310 13.57 52.00 -57.61
C SER A 310 12.54 52.78 -56.82
N TYR A 311 12.76 52.89 -55.51
CA TYR A 311 12.01 53.78 -54.64
C TYR A 311 12.76 55.11 -54.52
N SER A 312 12.07 56.23 -54.79
CA SER A 312 12.72 57.54 -54.98
C SER A 312 12.04 58.68 -54.20
N LYS A 313 11.29 58.35 -53.14
CA LYS A 313 10.58 59.36 -52.33
C LYS A 313 11.56 60.08 -51.38
N TYR A 314 11.32 61.36 -51.12
CA TYR A 314 11.96 62.18 -50.06
C TYR A 314 13.46 62.51 -50.18
N GLY A 315 14.04 62.47 -51.38
CA GLY A 315 15.35 63.10 -51.63
C GLY A 315 16.57 62.20 -51.37
N TYR A 316 16.38 60.93 -50.99
CA TYR A 316 17.39 59.91 -51.26
C TYR A 316 17.41 59.60 -52.77
N GLY A 317 18.59 59.34 -53.32
CA GLY A 317 18.72 58.85 -54.70
C GLY A 317 17.88 57.58 -54.92
N PRO A 318 17.59 57.19 -56.17
CA PRO A 318 16.75 56.02 -56.46
C PRO A 318 17.32 54.75 -55.79
N MET A 319 16.63 54.24 -54.77
CA MET A 319 17.01 53.02 -54.05
C MET A 319 16.46 51.81 -54.80
N LYS A 320 17.32 51.04 -55.44
CA LYS A 320 16.93 49.94 -56.33
C LYS A 320 16.45 48.73 -55.52
N HIS A 321 15.34 48.12 -55.92
CA HIS A 321 14.87 46.84 -55.36
C HIS A 321 15.87 45.74 -55.72
N CYS A 322 16.50 45.14 -54.70
CA CYS A 322 17.58 44.17 -54.89
C CYS A 322 17.16 42.76 -54.47
N GLY A 323 16.35 42.61 -53.43
CA GLY A 323 15.97 41.31 -52.90
C GLY A 323 14.71 41.34 -52.04
N VAL A 324 14.42 40.18 -51.47
CA VAL A 324 13.37 39.99 -50.48
C VAL A 324 13.86 39.13 -49.33
N THR A 325 13.21 39.26 -48.17
CA THR A 325 13.27 38.28 -47.09
C THR A 325 11.87 37.69 -46.89
N VAL A 326 11.77 36.36 -47.00
CA VAL A 326 10.52 35.59 -46.85
C VAL A 326 10.54 34.87 -45.50
N PHE A 327 9.42 34.96 -44.78
CA PHE A 327 9.30 34.43 -43.42
C PHE A 327 7.90 33.86 -43.17
N HIS A 328 7.81 32.57 -42.81
CA HIS A 328 6.55 31.87 -42.53
C HIS A 328 6.56 31.23 -41.15
N LEU A 329 5.42 31.26 -40.47
CA LEU A 329 5.16 30.50 -39.26
C LEU A 329 4.22 29.33 -39.53
N ALA A 330 4.39 28.25 -38.77
CA ALA A 330 3.40 27.18 -38.74
C ALA A 330 2.04 27.72 -38.25
N PRO A 331 0.90 27.27 -38.81
CA PRO A 331 -0.43 27.69 -38.33
C PRO A 331 -0.65 27.34 -36.85
N VAL A 332 -1.26 28.26 -36.11
CA VAL A 332 -1.68 28.03 -34.71
C VAL A 332 -3.04 27.32 -34.66
N LYS A 333 -3.17 26.39 -33.70
CA LYS A 333 -4.39 25.59 -33.46
C LYS A 333 -4.87 25.81 -32.02
N VAL A 334 -6.19 25.88 -31.83
CA VAL A 334 -6.83 25.93 -30.51
C VAL A 334 -6.53 24.62 -29.75
N GLU A 335 -6.19 24.75 -28.47
CA GLU A 335 -5.95 23.61 -27.58
C GLU A 335 -7.23 22.81 -27.34
N THR A 336 -7.10 21.49 -27.33
CA THR A 336 -8.23 20.57 -27.12
C THR A 336 -8.83 20.77 -25.73
N PRO A 337 -10.17 20.98 -25.61
CA PRO A 337 -10.83 21.13 -24.33
C PRO A 337 -10.66 19.90 -23.43
N THR A 338 -10.69 20.11 -22.12
CA THR A 338 -10.53 19.05 -21.11
C THR A 338 -11.77 18.93 -20.23
N PHE A 339 -11.94 17.73 -19.65
CA PHE A 339 -12.98 17.43 -18.68
C PHE A 339 -12.39 17.27 -17.28
N SER A 340 -13.09 17.78 -16.26
CA SER A 340 -12.76 17.54 -14.86
C SER A 340 -14.02 17.31 -14.03
N PRO A 341 -14.20 16.14 -13.38
CA PRO A 341 -13.29 15.01 -13.39
C PRO A 341 -13.28 14.26 -14.73
N THR A 342 -12.33 13.35 -14.91
CA THR A 342 -12.16 12.61 -16.16
C THR A 342 -13.29 11.63 -16.44
N ALA A 343 -13.47 11.25 -17.70
CA ALA A 343 -14.45 10.25 -18.10
C ALA A 343 -14.22 8.90 -17.38
N GLY A 344 -15.30 8.23 -16.97
CA GLY A 344 -15.20 7.01 -16.17
C GLY A 344 -16.54 6.49 -15.65
N VAL A 345 -16.45 5.51 -14.74
CA VAL A 345 -17.60 4.92 -14.04
C VAL A 345 -17.77 5.62 -12.70
N TYR A 346 -18.99 6.09 -12.44
CA TYR A 346 -19.34 6.80 -11.20
C TYR A 346 -20.59 6.20 -10.56
N TYR A 347 -20.69 6.37 -9.25
CA TYR A 347 -21.72 5.76 -8.41
C TYR A 347 -22.66 6.80 -7.77
N GLN A 348 -22.49 8.08 -8.11
CA GLN A 348 -23.29 9.23 -7.73
C GLN A 348 -23.34 10.23 -8.89
N SER A 349 -24.39 11.04 -8.99
CA SER A 349 -24.45 12.14 -9.94
C SER A 349 -23.36 13.17 -9.65
N MET A 350 -22.90 13.87 -10.68
CA MET A 350 -21.69 14.70 -10.60
C MET A 350 -21.74 15.88 -11.57
N ASN A 351 -21.05 16.96 -11.24
CA ASN A 351 -20.80 18.06 -12.16
C ASN A 351 -19.47 17.82 -12.87
N VAL A 352 -19.47 17.85 -14.20
CA VAL A 352 -18.27 17.76 -15.04
C VAL A 352 -17.95 19.16 -15.54
N THR A 353 -16.81 19.70 -15.13
CA THR A 353 -16.27 20.99 -15.52
C THR A 353 -15.49 20.90 -16.82
N MET A 354 -15.66 21.89 -17.70
CA MET A 354 -14.96 21.99 -18.99
C MET A 354 -13.96 23.13 -18.98
N ASN A 355 -12.76 22.90 -19.50
CA ASN A 355 -11.72 23.92 -19.62
C ASN A 355 -11.09 23.90 -21.01
N CYS A 356 -10.50 25.03 -21.42
CA CYS A 356 -9.65 25.14 -22.61
C CYS A 356 -8.47 26.06 -22.28
N ALA A 357 -7.25 25.64 -22.60
CA ALA A 357 -6.05 26.43 -22.30
C ALA A 357 -5.89 27.64 -23.22
N THR A 358 -6.53 27.64 -24.41
CA THR A 358 -6.50 28.78 -25.32
C THR A 358 -7.40 29.90 -24.82
N SER A 359 -6.79 30.97 -24.31
CA SER A 359 -7.52 32.16 -23.85
C SER A 359 -8.38 32.76 -24.97
N GLY A 360 -9.64 33.08 -24.63
CA GLY A 360 -10.62 33.64 -25.55
C GLY A 360 -11.22 32.64 -26.55
N ALA A 361 -10.91 31.34 -26.46
CA ALA A 361 -11.59 30.32 -27.26
C ALA A 361 -12.99 30.03 -26.71
N THR A 362 -13.95 29.80 -27.61
CA THR A 362 -15.33 29.42 -27.28
C THR A 362 -15.45 27.90 -27.35
N ILE A 363 -15.87 27.26 -26.26
CA ILE A 363 -16.06 25.80 -26.19
C ILE A 363 -17.50 25.48 -26.59
N HIS A 364 -17.68 24.69 -27.64
CA HIS A 364 -18.96 24.12 -28.05
C HIS A 364 -19.04 22.66 -27.61
N TYR A 365 -20.25 22.20 -27.25
CA TYR A 365 -20.44 20.84 -26.77
C TYR A 365 -21.69 20.16 -27.35
N THR A 366 -21.67 18.84 -27.36
CA THR A 366 -22.81 17.99 -27.69
C THR A 366 -22.91 16.83 -26.71
N ILE A 367 -24.13 16.33 -26.51
CA ILE A 367 -24.42 15.16 -25.66
C ILE A 367 -25.12 14.02 -26.43
N ASN A 368 -25.39 14.25 -27.71
CA ASN A 368 -26.02 13.30 -28.64
C ASN A 368 -24.98 12.43 -29.39
N GLY A 369 -23.68 12.64 -29.13
CA GLY A 369 -22.58 11.91 -29.76
C GLY A 369 -22.08 12.46 -31.11
N SER A 370 -22.61 13.56 -31.65
CA SER A 370 -22.07 14.21 -32.86
C SER A 370 -20.88 15.11 -32.55
N ASP A 371 -19.97 15.33 -33.50
CA ASP A 371 -18.88 16.30 -33.30
C ASP A 371 -19.44 17.73 -33.21
N PRO A 372 -19.02 18.55 -32.22
CA PRO A 372 -19.51 19.92 -32.09
C PRO A 372 -19.05 20.82 -33.24
N THR A 373 -19.92 21.74 -33.62
CA THR A 373 -19.76 22.80 -34.62
C THR A 373 -19.98 24.17 -33.97
N GLU A 374 -19.65 25.26 -34.65
CA GLU A 374 -19.91 26.62 -34.15
C GLU A 374 -21.40 26.96 -33.96
N SER A 375 -22.31 26.11 -34.47
CA SER A 375 -23.76 26.26 -34.25
C SER A 375 -24.28 25.54 -33.00
N ASP A 376 -23.47 24.68 -32.37
CA ASP A 376 -23.85 23.92 -31.18
C ASP A 376 -23.80 24.79 -29.91
N PRO A 377 -24.46 24.38 -28.81
CA PRO A 377 -24.44 25.11 -27.55
C PRO A 377 -23.01 25.36 -27.02
N THR A 378 -22.82 26.52 -26.40
CA THR A 378 -21.53 26.92 -25.82
C THR A 378 -21.49 26.71 -24.32
N ILE A 379 -20.28 26.51 -23.78
CA ILE A 379 -20.01 26.47 -22.36
C ILE A 379 -18.76 27.31 -22.04
N ALA A 380 -18.84 28.12 -20.97
CA ALA A 380 -17.70 28.91 -20.53
C ALA A 380 -16.62 28.00 -19.93
N ALA A 381 -15.34 28.34 -20.14
CA ALA A 381 -14.25 27.66 -19.45
C ALA A 381 -14.43 27.81 -17.92
N GLY A 382 -14.33 26.69 -17.20
CA GLY A 382 -14.58 26.60 -15.76
C GLY A 382 -16.04 26.32 -15.37
N ALA A 383 -16.99 26.36 -16.31
CA ALA A 383 -18.38 25.97 -16.05
C ALA A 383 -18.57 24.45 -16.14
N SER A 384 -19.67 23.94 -15.56
CA SER A 384 -19.92 22.50 -15.47
C SER A 384 -21.28 22.08 -16.04
N ILE A 385 -21.36 20.84 -16.52
CA ILE A 385 -22.60 20.13 -16.89
C ILE A 385 -22.90 19.07 -15.84
N LEU A 386 -24.15 19.00 -15.37
CA LEU A 386 -24.61 17.91 -14.50
C LEU A 386 -24.73 16.63 -15.32
N VAL A 387 -24.04 15.58 -14.87
CA VAL A 387 -24.14 14.22 -15.39
C VAL A 387 -24.80 13.35 -14.31
N ASP A 388 -26.04 12.96 -14.55
CA ASP A 388 -26.86 12.14 -13.64
C ASP A 388 -27.36 10.83 -14.28
N LYS A 389 -26.92 10.56 -15.51
CA LYS A 389 -27.20 9.36 -16.30
C LYS A 389 -25.97 8.97 -17.12
N THR A 390 -25.97 7.75 -17.66
CA THR A 390 -24.90 7.34 -18.59
C THR A 390 -25.01 8.12 -19.90
N GLU A 391 -23.99 8.90 -20.25
CA GLU A 391 -23.95 9.70 -21.47
C GLU A 391 -22.51 10.00 -21.95
N THR A 392 -22.40 10.43 -23.20
CA THR A 392 -21.13 10.85 -23.81
C THR A 392 -21.21 12.33 -24.15
N ILE A 393 -20.28 13.11 -23.60
CA ILE A 393 -20.12 14.53 -23.89
C ILE A 393 -18.97 14.69 -24.88
N ARG A 394 -19.17 15.48 -25.93
CA ARG A 394 -18.09 15.88 -26.85
C ARG A 394 -17.89 17.38 -26.77
N LEU A 395 -16.63 17.83 -26.84
CA LEU A 395 -16.24 19.24 -26.81
C LEU A 395 -15.36 19.58 -28.00
N LYS A 396 -15.53 20.78 -28.55
CA LYS A 396 -14.62 21.36 -29.53
C LYS A 396 -14.55 22.87 -29.33
N ALA A 397 -13.35 23.44 -29.35
CA ALA A 397 -13.13 24.86 -29.14
C ALA A 397 -12.75 25.57 -30.43
N PHE A 398 -13.28 26.79 -30.58
CA PHE A 398 -13.13 27.63 -31.76
C PHE A 398 -12.66 29.03 -31.34
N LYS A 399 -11.80 29.62 -32.16
CA LYS A 399 -11.34 31.01 -32.01
C LYS A 399 -11.09 31.57 -33.40
N SER A 400 -11.63 32.76 -33.67
CA SER A 400 -11.53 33.40 -34.98
C SER A 400 -10.07 33.59 -35.41
N GLY A 401 -9.77 33.31 -36.68
CA GLY A 401 -8.44 33.48 -37.26
C GLY A 401 -7.44 32.36 -36.99
N ILE A 402 -7.80 31.35 -36.18
CA ILE A 402 -6.92 30.20 -35.89
C ILE A 402 -7.65 28.86 -36.10
N ILE A 403 -6.89 27.78 -36.31
CA ILE A 403 -7.47 26.46 -36.59
C ILE A 403 -8.19 25.94 -35.33
N ALA A 404 -9.41 25.43 -35.48
CA ALA A 404 -10.19 24.87 -34.37
C ALA A 404 -9.49 23.65 -33.70
N SER A 405 -9.88 23.36 -32.46
CA SER A 405 -9.28 22.26 -31.70
C SER A 405 -9.64 20.88 -32.27
N ASP A 406 -8.96 19.83 -31.79
CA ASP A 406 -9.53 18.48 -31.95
C ASP A 406 -10.77 18.32 -31.08
N THR A 407 -11.60 17.33 -31.40
CA THR A 407 -12.79 17.00 -30.60
C THR A 407 -12.37 16.17 -29.38
N ALA A 408 -12.65 16.66 -28.18
CA ALA A 408 -12.53 15.89 -26.94
C ALA A 408 -13.79 15.05 -26.73
N VAL A 409 -13.64 13.81 -26.24
CA VAL A 409 -14.76 12.89 -25.99
C VAL A 409 -14.68 12.36 -24.56
N GLY A 410 -15.74 12.56 -23.79
CA GLY A 410 -15.86 12.08 -22.41
C GLY A 410 -17.08 11.18 -22.24
N SER A 411 -16.86 9.89 -21.98
CA SER A 411 -17.93 8.92 -21.69
C SER A 411 -18.08 8.70 -20.19
N TYR A 412 -19.23 9.06 -19.65
CA TYR A 412 -19.56 8.94 -18.23
C TYR A 412 -20.60 7.85 -18.04
N THR A 413 -20.26 6.83 -17.27
CA THR A 413 -21.18 5.72 -16.96
C THR A 413 -21.63 5.84 -15.52
N MET A 414 -22.92 6.03 -15.30
CA MET A 414 -23.50 5.96 -13.96
C MET A 414 -23.85 4.50 -13.67
N LYS A 415 -23.25 3.89 -12.63
CA LYS A 415 -23.46 2.48 -12.26
C LYS A 415 -24.00 2.37 -10.83
N VAL A 416 -24.95 1.48 -10.61
CA VAL A 416 -25.43 1.14 -9.27
C VAL A 416 -24.41 0.25 -8.56
N ARG A 417 -24.10 0.52 -7.29
CA ARG A 417 -23.19 -0.31 -6.49
C ARG A 417 -23.82 -1.66 -6.17
N ALA A 418 -22.98 -2.69 -6.15
CA ALA A 418 -23.40 -4.04 -5.76
C ALA A 418 -23.99 -4.00 -4.33
N PRO A 419 -25.20 -4.54 -4.10
CA PRO A 419 -25.75 -4.61 -2.75
C PRO A 419 -24.93 -5.56 -1.86
N VAL A 420 -24.92 -5.31 -0.56
CA VAL A 420 -24.20 -6.11 0.44
C VAL A 420 -25.19 -6.92 1.28
N LEU A 421 -24.88 -8.19 1.55
CA LEU A 421 -25.72 -9.12 2.31
C LEU A 421 -25.15 -9.33 3.72
N ILE A 422 -25.99 -9.14 4.76
CA ILE A 422 -25.61 -9.32 6.16
C ILE A 422 -26.69 -10.12 6.90
N PRO A 423 -26.38 -11.29 7.49
CA PRO A 423 -25.08 -11.94 7.52
C PRO A 423 -24.72 -12.55 6.15
N SER A 424 -23.43 -12.80 5.90
CA SER A 424 -22.91 -13.32 4.63
C SER A 424 -23.27 -14.80 4.41
N SER A 425 -22.80 -15.41 3.31
CA SER A 425 -23.02 -16.84 3.07
C SER A 425 -22.54 -17.71 4.24
N GLY A 426 -23.29 -18.74 4.61
CA GLY A 426 -22.91 -19.59 5.72
C GLY A 426 -23.90 -20.71 6.04
N THR A 427 -23.50 -21.54 7.00
CA THR A 427 -24.37 -22.53 7.63
C THR A 427 -24.91 -21.96 8.94
N TYR A 428 -26.22 -21.97 9.10
CA TYR A 428 -26.92 -21.33 10.21
C TYR A 428 -27.76 -22.33 11.01
N GLN A 429 -27.86 -22.09 12.31
CA GLN A 429 -28.55 -22.96 13.27
C GLN A 429 -30.08 -22.79 13.24
N ARG A 430 -30.57 -21.67 12.67
CA ARG A 430 -31.98 -21.28 12.54
C ARG A 430 -32.12 -20.30 11.37
N GLY A 431 -33.37 -20.06 10.94
CA GLY A 431 -33.72 -19.06 9.94
C GLY A 431 -32.97 -17.72 10.11
N GLN A 432 -32.50 -17.13 9.02
CA GLN A 432 -31.78 -15.86 9.01
C GLN A 432 -32.65 -14.74 8.46
N ASN A 433 -32.58 -13.56 9.07
CA ASN A 433 -33.12 -12.33 8.50
C ASN A 433 -31.97 -11.55 7.87
N VAL A 434 -31.80 -11.70 6.55
CA VAL A 434 -30.69 -11.09 5.81
C VAL A 434 -31.01 -9.64 5.51
N MET A 435 -30.26 -8.72 6.12
CA MET A 435 -30.26 -7.31 5.76
C MET A 435 -29.51 -7.12 4.43
N VAL A 436 -30.06 -6.29 3.56
CA VAL A 436 -29.44 -5.89 2.30
C VAL A 436 -29.23 -4.38 2.33
N THR A 437 -28.01 -3.94 2.11
CA THR A 437 -27.67 -2.50 2.01
C THR A 437 -27.11 -2.19 0.63
N CYS A 438 -27.32 -0.98 0.14
CA CYS A 438 -26.72 -0.47 -1.09
C CYS A 438 -26.36 1.00 -0.87
N GLU A 439 -25.13 1.36 -1.23
CA GLU A 439 -24.63 2.73 -1.10
C GLU A 439 -25.22 3.69 -2.16
N THR A 440 -25.73 3.16 -3.27
CA THR A 440 -26.35 4.00 -4.30
C THR A 440 -27.73 4.46 -3.85
N THR A 441 -27.81 5.71 -3.41
CA THR A 441 -29.06 6.34 -2.97
C THR A 441 -30.11 6.31 -4.10
N GLY A 442 -31.33 5.88 -3.75
CA GLY A 442 -32.47 5.79 -4.67
C GLY A 442 -32.41 4.61 -5.65
N ALA A 443 -31.52 3.63 -5.46
CA ALA A 443 -31.56 2.38 -6.21
C ALA A 443 -32.61 1.42 -5.64
N GLU A 444 -33.39 0.79 -6.52
CA GLU A 444 -34.34 -0.28 -6.20
C GLU A 444 -33.58 -1.61 -6.17
N ILE A 445 -33.60 -2.31 -5.03
CA ILE A 445 -32.89 -3.59 -4.88
C ILE A 445 -33.91 -4.73 -4.97
N HIS A 446 -33.71 -5.64 -5.92
CA HIS A 446 -34.57 -6.80 -6.14
C HIS A 446 -33.82 -8.08 -5.82
N TYR A 447 -34.55 -9.13 -5.44
CA TYR A 447 -33.95 -10.38 -5.00
C TYR A 447 -34.67 -11.64 -5.49
N THR A 448 -33.96 -12.76 -5.47
CA THR A 448 -34.48 -14.11 -5.68
C THR A 448 -33.85 -15.07 -4.67
N THR A 449 -34.57 -16.13 -4.28
CA THR A 449 -34.05 -17.18 -3.37
C THR A 449 -33.83 -18.53 -4.08
N ASN A 450 -34.14 -18.61 -5.38
CA ASN A 450 -34.03 -19.81 -6.19
C ASN A 450 -32.72 -19.87 -7.02
N GLY A 451 -31.79 -18.93 -6.82
CA GLY A 451 -30.51 -18.87 -7.52
C GLY A 451 -30.53 -18.25 -8.92
N ARG A 452 -31.70 -17.81 -9.44
CA ARG A 452 -31.80 -17.04 -10.70
C ARG A 452 -31.35 -15.60 -10.50
N ASP A 453 -30.76 -14.97 -11.51
CA ASP A 453 -30.44 -13.53 -11.41
C ASP A 453 -31.72 -12.68 -11.31
N PRO A 454 -31.78 -11.69 -10.40
CA PRO A 454 -32.95 -10.82 -10.24
C PRO A 454 -33.19 -9.91 -11.46
N LEU A 455 -34.45 -9.64 -11.73
CA LEU A 455 -35.01 -8.70 -12.72
C LEU A 455 -35.75 -7.56 -11.99
N PRO A 456 -36.00 -6.42 -12.64
CA PRO A 456 -36.78 -5.31 -12.05
C PRO A 456 -38.23 -5.67 -11.64
N THR A 457 -38.75 -6.80 -12.13
CA THR A 457 -40.09 -7.30 -11.80
C THR A 457 -40.10 -8.28 -10.62
N ASP A 458 -38.93 -8.70 -10.13
CA ASP A 458 -38.83 -9.58 -8.96
C ASP A 458 -39.16 -8.81 -7.67
N PRO A 459 -39.36 -9.49 -6.53
CA PRO A 459 -39.66 -8.81 -5.27
C PRO A 459 -38.61 -7.77 -4.88
N LEU A 460 -39.08 -6.59 -4.45
CA LEU A 460 -38.26 -5.50 -3.91
C LEU A 460 -37.83 -5.83 -2.47
N VAL A 461 -36.61 -5.43 -2.10
CA VAL A 461 -36.16 -5.47 -0.72
C VAL A 461 -36.78 -4.30 0.07
N GLY A 462 -37.87 -4.59 0.80
CA GLY A 462 -38.54 -3.64 1.70
C GLY A 462 -38.10 -3.72 3.17
N GLY A 463 -37.16 -4.60 3.50
CA GLY A 463 -36.69 -4.90 4.85
C GLY A 463 -35.82 -6.16 4.85
N PRO A 464 -35.43 -6.69 6.02
CA PRO A 464 -34.67 -7.94 6.09
C PRO A 464 -35.40 -9.10 5.39
N ILE A 465 -34.67 -9.88 4.60
CA ILE A 465 -35.20 -11.02 3.86
C ILE A 465 -35.12 -12.27 4.75
N ALA A 466 -36.27 -12.87 5.05
CA ALA A 466 -36.34 -14.09 5.86
C ALA A 466 -35.94 -15.32 5.03
N ILE A 467 -34.87 -15.99 5.43
CA ILE A 467 -34.38 -17.25 4.87
C ILE A 467 -34.61 -18.36 5.89
N THR A 468 -35.59 -19.23 5.64
CA THR A 468 -36.02 -20.29 6.58
C THR A 468 -35.58 -21.70 6.17
N GLN A 469 -35.04 -21.87 4.97
CA GLN A 469 -34.60 -23.13 4.40
C GLN A 469 -33.36 -22.93 3.53
N ASN A 470 -32.75 -24.02 3.08
CA ASN A 470 -31.58 -23.96 2.19
C ASN A 470 -31.93 -23.20 0.91
N CYS A 471 -31.18 -22.15 0.59
CA CYS A 471 -31.42 -21.38 -0.61
C CYS A 471 -30.16 -20.65 -1.10
N THR A 472 -30.22 -20.19 -2.35
CA THR A 472 -29.26 -19.26 -2.92
C THR A 472 -29.94 -17.91 -3.06
N LEU A 473 -29.62 -16.98 -2.18
CA LEU A 473 -30.11 -15.61 -2.25
C LEU A 473 -29.26 -14.83 -3.25
N LYS A 474 -29.90 -14.26 -4.27
CA LYS A 474 -29.26 -13.29 -5.18
C LYS A 474 -29.97 -11.95 -5.06
N VAL A 475 -29.20 -10.86 -5.08
CA VAL A 475 -29.70 -9.48 -5.03
C VAL A 475 -29.04 -8.63 -6.12
N LYS A 476 -29.79 -7.69 -6.69
CA LYS A 476 -29.32 -6.78 -7.74
C LYS A 476 -30.01 -5.42 -7.62
N GLY A 477 -29.23 -4.36 -7.77
CA GLY A 477 -29.71 -2.98 -7.74
C GLY A 477 -30.00 -2.43 -9.14
N PHE A 478 -31.10 -1.70 -9.24
CA PHE A 478 -31.61 -1.07 -10.45
C PHE A 478 -31.87 0.41 -10.18
N LYS A 479 -31.55 1.26 -11.15
CA LYS A 479 -31.86 2.68 -11.09
C LYS A 479 -32.05 3.20 -12.50
N THR A 480 -33.12 3.96 -12.73
CA THR A 480 -33.46 4.48 -14.07
C THR A 480 -32.29 5.27 -14.66
N ASN A 481 -31.98 5.04 -15.94
CA ASN A 481 -30.86 5.65 -16.69
C ASN A 481 -29.45 5.34 -16.18
N TRP A 482 -29.32 4.38 -15.25
CA TRP A 482 -28.04 3.90 -14.73
C TRP A 482 -27.82 2.47 -15.18
N THR A 483 -26.55 2.10 -15.31
CA THR A 483 -26.16 0.70 -15.46
C THR A 483 -26.46 -0.03 -14.16
N ASN A 484 -27.14 -1.18 -14.26
CA ASN A 484 -27.49 -2.01 -13.11
C ASN A 484 -26.24 -2.46 -12.34
N SER A 485 -26.42 -2.80 -11.07
CA SER A 485 -25.33 -3.34 -10.25
C SER A 485 -24.87 -4.71 -10.76
N ASP A 486 -23.70 -5.13 -10.30
CA ASP A 486 -23.35 -6.55 -10.38
C ASP A 486 -24.29 -7.34 -9.45
N THR A 487 -24.54 -8.60 -9.79
CA THR A 487 -25.40 -9.48 -8.99
C THR A 487 -24.61 -9.99 -7.78
N THR A 488 -25.05 -9.65 -6.56
CA THR A 488 -24.48 -10.23 -5.32
C THR A 488 -25.23 -11.51 -4.98
N TYR A 489 -24.53 -12.53 -4.49
CA TYR A 489 -25.15 -13.78 -4.10
C TYR A 489 -24.57 -14.36 -2.81
N SER A 490 -25.36 -15.18 -2.10
CA SER A 490 -24.92 -15.93 -0.94
C SER A 490 -25.69 -17.24 -0.79
N PHE A 491 -24.98 -18.25 -0.32
CA PHE A 491 -25.53 -19.57 0.01
C PHE A 491 -25.89 -19.63 1.49
N TYR A 492 -27.13 -20.01 1.79
CA TYR A 492 -27.60 -20.20 3.15
C TYR A 492 -28.00 -21.67 3.32
N THR A 493 -27.33 -22.35 4.24
CA THR A 493 -27.63 -23.75 4.60
C THR A 493 -28.12 -23.82 6.05
N MET A 494 -29.21 -24.53 6.29
CA MET A 494 -29.88 -24.73 7.57
C MET A 494 -29.86 -26.21 7.94
N TYR A 495 -29.64 -26.53 9.21
CA TYR A 495 -29.79 -27.88 9.76
C TYR A 495 -30.71 -27.85 10.99
N ASP A 496 -31.61 -28.83 11.10
CA ASP A 496 -32.41 -29.01 12.31
C ASP A 496 -31.51 -29.48 13.46
N LEU A 497 -31.59 -28.77 14.59
CA LEU A 497 -30.94 -29.16 15.84
C LEU A 497 -31.86 -30.14 16.59
N VAL A 498 -31.41 -31.37 16.79
CA VAL A 498 -32.22 -32.46 17.33
C VAL A 498 -31.44 -33.18 18.44
N ASP A 499 -32.11 -33.54 19.54
CA ASP A 499 -31.49 -34.31 20.63
C ASP A 499 -31.18 -35.77 20.22
N ILE A 500 -30.30 -36.46 20.95
CA ILE A 500 -29.85 -37.82 20.62
C ILE A 500 -31.03 -38.81 20.51
N LYS A 501 -32.11 -38.61 21.28
CA LYS A 501 -33.26 -39.52 21.30
C LYS A 501 -34.10 -39.39 20.04
N ALA A 502 -34.41 -38.16 19.63
CA ALA A 502 -35.12 -37.87 18.40
C ALA A 502 -34.26 -38.17 17.17
N VAL A 503 -32.93 -38.03 17.27
CA VAL A 503 -31.97 -38.48 16.24
C VAL A 503 -32.11 -39.97 15.98
N LYS A 504 -32.13 -40.81 17.01
CA LYS A 504 -32.29 -42.27 16.83
C LYS A 504 -33.57 -42.64 16.10
N GLY A 505 -34.64 -41.84 16.21
CA GLY A 505 -35.93 -42.08 15.55
C GLY A 505 -35.96 -41.78 14.05
N GLN A 506 -34.92 -41.17 13.48
CA GLN A 506 -34.87 -40.84 12.05
C GLN A 506 -34.43 -42.02 11.19
N SER A 507 -34.81 -42.01 9.90
CA SER A 507 -34.39 -43.03 8.92
C SER A 507 -32.92 -42.86 8.51
N ASP A 508 -32.29 -43.92 8.01
CA ASP A 508 -30.95 -43.88 7.44
C ASP A 508 -30.86 -42.89 6.27
N GLY A 509 -29.71 -42.23 6.11
CA GLY A 509 -29.45 -41.28 5.02
C GLY A 509 -29.85 -39.83 5.31
N VAL A 510 -30.58 -39.57 6.41
CA VAL A 510 -30.90 -38.20 6.84
C VAL A 510 -29.66 -37.53 7.43
N THR A 511 -29.37 -36.30 7.00
CA THR A 511 -28.34 -35.45 7.61
C THR A 511 -28.95 -34.55 8.67
N ILE A 512 -28.35 -34.55 9.86
CA ILE A 512 -28.86 -33.89 11.06
C ILE A 512 -27.74 -33.21 11.83
N ARG A 513 -28.09 -32.27 12.72
CA ARG A 513 -27.23 -31.81 13.80
C ARG A 513 -27.72 -32.38 15.13
N CYS A 514 -26.99 -33.36 15.65
CA CYS A 514 -27.23 -33.95 16.97
C CYS A 514 -26.71 -33.01 18.06
N ALA A 515 -27.56 -32.64 19.02
CA ALA A 515 -27.29 -31.63 20.04
C ALA A 515 -26.67 -32.21 21.33
N GLY A 516 -25.66 -31.52 21.87
CA GLY A 516 -25.29 -31.47 23.29
C GLY A 516 -24.92 -32.78 23.96
N GLY A 517 -24.24 -33.69 23.26
CA GLY A 517 -23.82 -34.98 23.80
C GLY A 517 -22.44 -34.92 24.46
N ILE A 518 -22.30 -35.51 25.64
CA ILE A 518 -21.00 -35.62 26.33
C ILE A 518 -20.27 -36.86 25.80
N VAL A 519 -19.05 -36.69 25.32
CA VAL A 519 -18.19 -37.79 24.90
C VAL A 519 -17.89 -38.68 26.10
N THR A 520 -18.35 -39.93 26.07
CA THR A 520 -18.15 -40.90 27.17
C THR A 520 -17.02 -41.89 26.88
N SER A 521 -16.72 -42.12 25.60
CA SER A 521 -15.61 -42.97 25.16
C SER A 521 -15.13 -42.53 23.77
N ALA A 522 -13.84 -42.67 23.53
CA ALA A 522 -13.15 -42.35 22.28
C ALA A 522 -12.16 -43.46 21.95
N ILE A 523 -12.37 -44.17 20.84
CA ILE A 523 -11.61 -45.36 20.44
C ILE A 523 -11.34 -45.26 18.92
N GLY A 524 -10.08 -45.01 18.55
CA GLY A 524 -9.69 -44.81 17.15
C GLY A 524 -10.40 -43.60 16.53
N ASP A 525 -11.08 -43.81 15.40
CA ASP A 525 -11.88 -42.78 14.70
C ASP A 525 -13.34 -42.73 15.16
N THR A 526 -13.67 -43.41 16.26
CA THR A 526 -15.04 -43.51 16.77
C THR A 526 -15.12 -42.95 18.18
N PHE A 527 -16.17 -42.19 18.45
CA PHE A 527 -16.50 -41.71 19.79
C PHE A 527 -17.98 -41.91 20.09
N TYR A 528 -18.31 -42.04 21.37
CA TYR A 528 -19.69 -42.17 21.84
C TYR A 528 -20.09 -40.91 22.57
N ILE A 529 -21.27 -40.40 22.25
CA ILE A 529 -21.87 -39.28 22.96
C ILE A 529 -23.12 -39.76 23.70
N GLU A 530 -23.23 -39.38 24.97
CA GLU A 530 -24.37 -39.69 25.82
C GLU A 530 -25.13 -38.41 26.17
N SER A 531 -26.46 -38.50 26.20
CA SER A 531 -27.30 -37.39 26.60
C SER A 531 -27.07 -37.07 28.08
N PRO A 532 -27.07 -35.78 28.50
CA PRO A 532 -26.86 -35.42 29.90
C PRO A 532 -27.88 -36.02 30.87
N ASP A 533 -29.10 -36.30 30.39
CA ASP A 533 -30.16 -37.00 31.15
C ASP A 533 -29.97 -38.52 31.23
N ARG A 534 -28.93 -39.05 30.56
CA ARG A 534 -28.53 -40.46 30.53
C ARG A 534 -29.57 -41.42 29.96
N THR A 535 -30.53 -40.89 29.20
CA THR A 535 -31.60 -41.71 28.62
C THR A 535 -31.18 -42.40 27.33
N THR A 536 -30.14 -41.90 26.64
CA THR A 536 -29.64 -42.48 25.40
C THR A 536 -28.20 -42.05 25.09
N GLY A 537 -27.46 -42.90 24.39
CA GLY A 537 -26.19 -42.53 23.77
C GLY A 537 -26.14 -42.99 22.32
N ILE A 538 -25.26 -42.41 21.51
CA ILE A 538 -25.10 -42.77 20.10
C ILE A 538 -23.63 -42.74 19.71
N GLN A 539 -23.25 -43.66 18.83
CA GLN A 539 -21.94 -43.67 18.22
C GLN A 539 -21.82 -42.55 17.17
N ALA A 540 -20.67 -41.90 17.09
CA ALA A 540 -20.26 -41.07 15.97
C ALA A 540 -18.88 -41.49 15.47
N SER A 541 -18.67 -41.46 14.16
CA SER A 541 -17.39 -41.78 13.54
C SER A 541 -16.87 -40.56 12.76
N MET A 542 -15.63 -40.15 13.07
CA MET A 542 -14.94 -39.00 12.49
C MET A 542 -13.42 -39.23 12.55
N TYR A 543 -12.74 -39.22 11.41
CA TYR A 543 -11.29 -39.43 11.37
C TYR A 543 -10.54 -38.30 12.10
N GLY A 544 -9.59 -38.65 12.95
CA GLY A 544 -8.69 -37.68 13.61
C GLY A 544 -9.40 -36.69 14.54
N HIS A 545 -10.53 -37.09 15.13
CA HIS A 545 -11.39 -36.19 15.91
C HIS A 545 -10.75 -35.61 17.19
N GLY A 546 -9.74 -36.27 17.76
CA GLY A 546 -8.95 -35.77 18.91
C GLY A 546 -9.72 -35.55 20.22
N PHE A 547 -11.03 -35.83 20.26
CA PHE A 547 -11.86 -35.69 21.45
C PHE A 547 -11.45 -36.63 22.59
N THR A 548 -11.46 -36.11 23.81
CA THR A 548 -11.28 -36.86 25.05
C THR A 548 -12.62 -37.03 25.77
N PRO A 549 -12.79 -38.10 26.58
CA PRO A 549 -13.96 -38.24 27.45
C PRO A 549 -14.21 -36.99 28.30
N GLY A 550 -15.47 -36.55 28.35
CA GLY A 550 -15.92 -35.32 28.99
C GLY A 550 -16.07 -34.12 28.05
N THR A 551 -15.62 -34.19 26.79
CA THR A 551 -15.90 -33.13 25.82
C THR A 551 -17.39 -33.08 25.50
N ASN A 552 -18.03 -31.92 25.59
CA ASN A 552 -19.43 -31.74 25.14
C ASN A 552 -19.42 -31.31 23.67
N VAL A 553 -20.13 -32.04 22.81
CA VAL A 553 -20.13 -31.81 21.36
C VAL A 553 -21.52 -31.82 20.74
N ASP A 554 -21.70 -30.95 19.75
CA ASP A 554 -22.75 -31.06 18.74
C ASP A 554 -22.18 -31.77 17.51
N VAL A 555 -22.82 -32.84 17.02
CA VAL A 555 -22.31 -33.62 15.88
C VAL A 555 -23.22 -33.41 14.67
N VAL A 556 -22.64 -32.95 13.56
CA VAL A 556 -23.32 -32.87 12.27
C VAL A 556 -22.87 -34.05 11.42
N GLY A 557 -23.83 -34.81 10.90
CA GLY A 557 -23.51 -35.96 10.07
C GLY A 557 -24.72 -36.65 9.50
N THR A 558 -24.45 -37.66 8.67
CA THR A 558 -25.49 -38.51 8.08
C THR A 558 -25.71 -39.74 8.95
N LEU A 559 -26.96 -40.02 9.27
CA LEU A 559 -27.35 -41.10 10.15
C LEU A 559 -27.32 -42.46 9.42
N ARG A 560 -26.79 -43.50 10.07
CA ARG A 560 -26.63 -44.87 9.52
C ARG A 560 -26.83 -45.94 10.59
N THR A 561 -27.20 -47.14 10.15
CA THR A 561 -27.21 -48.34 11.01
C THR A 561 -26.13 -49.29 10.55
N ILE A 562 -25.15 -49.57 11.41
CA ILE A 562 -24.03 -50.47 11.10
C ILE A 562 -24.06 -51.59 12.14
N ASN A 563 -24.08 -52.85 11.69
CA ASN A 563 -24.02 -54.01 12.57
C ASN A 563 -25.11 -54.06 13.66
N GLY A 564 -26.27 -53.45 13.41
CA GLY A 564 -27.38 -53.31 14.37
C GLY A 564 -27.27 -52.13 15.33
N GLU A 565 -26.16 -51.38 15.31
CA GLU A 565 -25.94 -50.18 16.14
C GLU A 565 -26.21 -48.89 15.34
N ARG A 566 -26.91 -47.93 15.97
CA ARG A 566 -27.15 -46.61 15.36
C ARG A 566 -25.90 -45.75 15.48
N CYS A 567 -25.47 -45.15 14.37
CA CYS A 567 -24.33 -44.26 14.35
C CYS A 567 -24.53 -43.02 13.46
N ILE A 568 -23.76 -41.99 13.76
CA ILE A 568 -23.63 -40.78 12.95
C ILE A 568 -22.31 -40.86 12.19
N ASN A 569 -22.36 -40.88 10.86
CA ASN A 569 -21.18 -40.63 10.05
C ASN A 569 -20.93 -39.11 10.05
N ALA A 570 -20.05 -38.64 10.93
CA ALA A 570 -19.90 -37.23 11.22
C ALA A 570 -19.12 -36.52 10.11
N LEU A 571 -19.72 -35.43 9.61
CA LEU A 571 -19.07 -34.47 8.73
C LEU A 571 -18.28 -33.44 9.54
N ASN A 572 -18.83 -33.05 10.70
CA ASN A 572 -18.19 -32.10 11.61
C ASN A 572 -18.72 -32.30 13.03
N ALA A 573 -17.94 -31.88 14.04
CA ALA A 573 -18.37 -31.86 15.43
C ALA A 573 -17.88 -30.56 16.10
N TYR A 574 -18.79 -29.85 16.77
CA TYR A 574 -18.55 -28.56 17.41
C TYR A 574 -18.43 -28.74 18.92
N VAL A 575 -17.31 -28.31 19.50
CA VAL A 575 -17.12 -28.34 20.95
C VAL A 575 -17.95 -27.25 21.62
N MET A 576 -18.84 -27.66 22.51
CA MET A 576 -19.79 -26.78 23.23
C MET A 576 -19.35 -26.51 24.67
N GLY A 577 -18.32 -27.22 25.15
CA GLY A 577 -17.80 -27.12 26.51
C GLY A 577 -17.31 -28.46 27.02
N PHE A 578 -17.29 -28.62 28.34
CA PHE A 578 -16.90 -29.86 29.02
C PHE A 578 -17.94 -30.26 30.06
N GLY A 579 -18.09 -31.56 30.27
CA GLY A 579 -18.97 -32.18 31.26
C GLY A 579 -18.43 -33.55 31.68
N SER A 580 -19.14 -34.24 32.56
CA SER A 580 -18.76 -35.59 32.99
C SER A 580 -20.00 -36.46 33.17
N ILE A 581 -19.88 -37.73 32.81
CA ILE A 581 -20.89 -38.76 33.01
C ILE A 581 -20.22 -39.93 33.72
N ASN A 582 -20.77 -40.31 34.88
CA ASN A 582 -20.34 -41.49 35.61
C ASN A 582 -21.00 -42.75 35.03
N PRO A 583 -20.34 -43.91 34.99
CA PRO A 583 -20.94 -45.13 34.44
C PRO A 583 -22.19 -45.59 35.22
N VAL A 584 -23.21 -46.14 34.55
CA VAL A 584 -24.35 -46.80 35.24
C VAL A 584 -23.93 -48.21 35.67
N ALA A 585 -24.09 -48.55 36.94
CA ALA A 585 -23.95 -49.95 37.38
C ALA A 585 -25.13 -50.79 36.84
N MET A 586 -24.85 -51.87 36.12
CA MET A 586 -25.88 -52.72 35.51
C MET A 586 -25.56 -54.21 35.67
N SER A 587 -26.60 -55.04 35.75
CA SER A 587 -26.44 -56.50 35.69
C SER A 587 -26.15 -56.94 34.24
N LEU A 588 -25.51 -58.10 34.06
CA LEU A 588 -25.20 -58.62 32.72
C LEU A 588 -26.47 -58.83 31.88
N ARG A 589 -27.60 -59.13 32.53
CA ARG A 589 -28.90 -59.37 31.89
C ARG A 589 -29.62 -58.11 31.42
N ASP A 590 -29.36 -56.98 32.06
CA ASP A 590 -29.99 -55.69 31.73
C ASP A 590 -29.25 -54.95 30.59
N LEU A 591 -28.11 -55.48 30.15
CA LEU A 591 -27.38 -54.94 29.00
C LEU A 591 -28.16 -55.17 27.70
N GLY A 592 -28.25 -54.12 26.90
CA GLY A 592 -28.91 -54.09 25.61
C GLY A 592 -30.43 -53.99 25.62
N GLY A 593 -31.12 -54.35 26.73
CA GLY A 593 -32.57 -54.25 26.94
C GLY A 593 -33.48 -54.76 25.81
N ILE A 594 -34.78 -54.53 25.89
CA ILE A 594 -35.73 -54.72 24.77
C ILE A 594 -36.01 -53.38 24.08
N THR A 595 -36.28 -53.40 22.76
CA THR A 595 -36.72 -52.21 22.00
C THR A 595 -37.98 -52.53 21.19
N SER A 596 -39.00 -51.68 21.26
CA SER A 596 -40.21 -51.80 20.45
C SER A 596 -40.25 -50.86 19.23
N SER A 597 -39.23 -50.00 19.09
CA SER A 597 -39.24 -48.88 18.12
C SER A 597 -38.22 -49.02 16.99
N TYR A 598 -37.51 -50.14 16.89
CA TYR A 598 -36.55 -50.39 15.81
C TYR A 598 -37.26 -50.87 14.53
N ASN A 599 -37.03 -50.18 13.41
CA ASN A 599 -37.53 -50.54 12.09
C ASN A 599 -36.37 -51.03 11.19
N PRO A 600 -36.33 -52.32 10.84
CA PRO A 600 -35.23 -52.89 10.06
C PRO A 600 -35.23 -52.43 8.59
N THR A 601 -36.34 -51.91 8.05
CA THR A 601 -36.43 -51.45 6.66
C THR A 601 -35.81 -50.06 6.49
N THR A 602 -35.97 -49.17 7.47
CA THR A 602 -35.51 -47.78 7.39
C THR A 602 -34.27 -47.51 8.24
N GLY A 603 -33.90 -48.43 9.13
CA GLY A 603 -32.85 -48.22 10.13
C GLY A 603 -33.23 -47.26 11.26
N ALA A 604 -34.50 -46.82 11.33
CA ALA A 604 -34.98 -45.96 12.39
C ALA A 604 -35.08 -46.71 13.73
N GLY A 605 -34.59 -46.10 14.81
CA GLY A 605 -34.52 -46.69 16.15
C GLY A 605 -33.19 -47.39 16.43
N GLN A 606 -33.03 -47.91 17.66
CA GLN A 606 -31.87 -48.70 18.08
C GLN A 606 -32.30 -50.14 18.31
N MET A 607 -31.60 -51.11 17.73
CA MET A 607 -31.86 -52.54 17.91
C MET A 607 -31.57 -52.95 19.37
N GLY A 608 -32.45 -53.78 19.94
CA GLY A 608 -32.37 -54.34 21.29
C GLY A 608 -32.51 -55.86 21.22
N PHE A 609 -32.46 -56.54 22.36
CA PHE A 609 -32.33 -57.99 22.43
C PHE A 609 -33.64 -58.65 22.88
N SER A 610 -34.03 -59.74 22.22
CA SER A 610 -35.33 -60.42 22.43
C SER A 610 -35.48 -61.07 23.82
N ASP A 611 -34.37 -61.38 24.48
CA ASP A 611 -34.25 -62.02 25.79
C ASP A 611 -33.85 -61.03 26.92
N GLY A 612 -33.62 -59.76 26.59
CA GLY A 612 -33.19 -58.73 27.53
C GLY A 612 -34.27 -58.31 28.53
N ARG A 613 -33.85 -57.70 29.64
CA ARG A 613 -34.75 -57.02 30.59
C ARG A 613 -34.46 -55.52 30.62
N GLY A 614 -35.50 -54.71 30.83
CA GLY A 614 -35.37 -53.25 30.92
C GLY A 614 -35.26 -52.50 29.58
N PRO A 615 -35.03 -51.17 29.62
CA PRO A 615 -34.94 -50.32 28.44
C PRO A 615 -33.65 -50.55 27.65
N ASN A 616 -33.71 -50.38 26.33
CA ASN A 616 -32.53 -50.42 25.47
C ASN A 616 -31.52 -49.31 25.83
N ASN A 617 -30.34 -49.71 26.30
CA ASN A 617 -29.23 -48.88 26.76
C ASN A 617 -28.01 -48.91 25.82
N VAL A 618 -28.16 -49.38 24.58
CA VAL A 618 -27.07 -49.38 23.59
C VAL A 618 -26.61 -47.94 23.33
N GLY A 619 -25.29 -47.72 23.45
CA GLY A 619 -24.59 -46.45 23.37
C GLY A 619 -24.33 -45.77 24.72
N LEU A 620 -24.78 -46.33 25.85
CA LEU A 620 -24.55 -45.77 27.19
C LEU A 620 -23.24 -46.27 27.83
N LEU A 621 -22.64 -45.43 28.67
CA LEU A 621 -21.52 -45.78 29.54
C LEU A 621 -22.00 -46.57 30.77
N VAL A 622 -21.55 -47.82 30.88
CA VAL A 622 -21.97 -48.78 31.90
C VAL A 622 -20.79 -49.35 32.67
N LYS A 623 -21.07 -49.89 33.86
CA LYS A 623 -20.13 -50.62 34.70
C LYS A 623 -20.77 -51.93 35.15
N VAL A 624 -20.07 -53.04 34.94
CA VAL A 624 -20.55 -54.40 35.23
C VAL A 624 -19.50 -55.21 35.97
N TRP A 625 -19.91 -56.35 36.52
CA TRP A 625 -19.01 -57.28 37.19
C TRP A 625 -19.39 -58.73 36.85
N GLY A 626 -18.40 -59.62 36.89
CA GLY A 626 -18.62 -61.04 36.65
C GLY A 626 -17.35 -61.86 36.81
N GLN A 627 -17.52 -63.18 36.75
CA GLN A 627 -16.41 -64.13 36.63
C GLN A 627 -15.78 -63.98 35.24
N PHE A 628 -14.45 -63.90 35.21
CA PHE A 628 -13.67 -63.71 33.99
C PHE A 628 -13.40 -65.03 33.28
N ASN A 629 -13.64 -65.05 31.97
CA ASN A 629 -13.27 -66.13 31.08
C ASN A 629 -12.53 -65.55 29.84
N PRO A 630 -11.22 -65.82 29.66
CA PRO A 630 -10.48 -65.29 28.51
C PRO A 630 -10.94 -65.96 27.20
N VAL A 631 -11.03 -65.20 26.11
CA VAL A 631 -11.37 -65.74 24.77
C VAL A 631 -10.18 -65.65 23.83
N ASN A 632 -9.64 -64.44 23.62
CA ASN A 632 -8.42 -64.19 22.84
C ASN A 632 -7.80 -62.83 23.24
N SER A 633 -6.75 -62.38 22.52
CA SER A 633 -6.02 -61.14 22.84
C SER A 633 -6.83 -59.84 22.71
N THR A 634 -8.04 -59.88 22.15
CA THR A 634 -8.91 -58.70 21.94
C THR A 634 -10.28 -58.85 22.58
N ARG A 635 -10.54 -60.00 23.23
CA ARG A 635 -11.85 -60.34 23.77
C ARG A 635 -11.75 -61.26 24.98
N PHE A 636 -12.56 -60.96 25.99
CA PHE A 636 -12.86 -61.89 27.07
C PHE A 636 -14.35 -61.83 27.38
N ASN A 637 -14.80 -62.77 28.21
CA ASN A 637 -16.18 -62.92 28.58
C ASN A 637 -16.36 -62.72 30.09
N LEU A 638 -17.45 -62.07 30.48
CA LEU A 638 -17.91 -62.01 31.87
C LEU A 638 -19.18 -62.82 32.03
N THR A 639 -19.25 -63.64 33.08
CA THR A 639 -20.46 -64.39 33.43
C THR A 639 -20.82 -64.25 34.90
N ASP A 640 -22.11 -64.26 35.21
CA ASP A 640 -22.65 -64.36 36.57
C ASP A 640 -23.19 -65.76 36.88
N GLY A 641 -22.91 -66.73 36.00
CA GLY A 641 -23.41 -68.11 36.06
C GLY A 641 -24.76 -68.33 35.36
N ASN A 642 -25.52 -67.27 35.06
CA ASN A 642 -26.78 -67.36 34.31
C ASN A 642 -26.69 -66.66 32.95
N GLU A 643 -26.01 -65.52 32.91
CA GLU A 643 -25.84 -64.69 31.72
C GLU A 643 -24.36 -64.49 31.43
N SER A 644 -24.08 -64.07 30.20
CA SER A 644 -22.72 -63.93 29.70
C SER A 644 -22.64 -62.78 28.71
N VAL A 645 -21.60 -61.94 28.83
CA VAL A 645 -21.37 -60.80 27.92
C VAL A 645 -19.92 -60.76 27.45
N ASP A 646 -19.74 -60.48 26.17
CA ASP A 646 -18.41 -60.27 25.58
C ASP A 646 -17.91 -58.85 25.89
N CYS A 647 -16.69 -58.76 26.39
CA CYS A 647 -15.95 -57.51 26.53
C CYS A 647 -14.90 -57.44 25.43
N ILE A 648 -14.96 -56.40 24.60
CA ILE A 648 -14.01 -56.15 23.51
C ILE A 648 -13.07 -55.04 23.93
N VAL A 649 -11.77 -55.29 23.77
CA VAL A 649 -10.70 -54.38 24.18
C VAL A 649 -9.85 -53.97 22.97
N PRO A 650 -9.31 -52.73 22.94
CA PRO A 650 -8.41 -52.28 21.89
C PRO A 650 -7.01 -52.89 22.06
N SER A 651 -6.19 -52.76 21.01
CA SER A 651 -4.77 -53.15 21.05
C SER A 651 -4.03 -52.39 22.17
N GLY A 652 -3.26 -53.10 22.98
CA GLY A 652 -2.52 -52.55 24.12
C GLY A 652 -3.16 -52.80 25.49
N VAL A 653 -4.43 -53.24 25.54
CA VAL A 653 -5.04 -53.75 26.77
C VAL A 653 -4.59 -55.19 27.00
N ILE A 654 -4.08 -55.48 28.20
CA ILE A 654 -3.57 -56.79 28.58
C ILE A 654 -4.73 -57.62 29.12
N ILE A 655 -4.95 -58.80 28.53
CA ILE A 655 -5.89 -59.81 29.07
C ILE A 655 -5.06 -60.84 29.84
N ASN A 656 -5.06 -60.74 31.17
CA ASN A 656 -4.30 -61.67 32.01
C ASN A 656 -5.09 -62.97 32.22
N PRO A 657 -4.56 -64.15 31.83
CA PRO A 657 -5.28 -65.41 31.94
C PRO A 657 -5.52 -65.86 33.39
N TYR A 658 -4.87 -65.25 34.39
CA TYR A 658 -5.00 -65.59 35.81
C TYR A 658 -6.06 -64.78 36.56
N TRP A 659 -6.73 -63.83 35.91
CA TRP A 659 -7.84 -63.12 36.53
C TRP A 659 -9.00 -64.08 36.85
N GLN A 660 -9.73 -63.79 37.93
CA GLN A 660 -10.87 -64.62 38.37
C GLN A 660 -12.19 -63.86 38.32
N TYR A 661 -12.21 -62.64 38.85
CA TYR A 661 -13.35 -61.74 38.83
C TYR A 661 -12.91 -60.35 38.43
N LEU A 662 -13.67 -59.73 37.55
CA LEU A 662 -13.41 -58.38 37.07
C LEU A 662 -14.60 -57.48 37.29
N THR A 663 -14.29 -56.21 37.54
CA THR A 663 -15.22 -55.11 37.28
C THR A 663 -14.78 -54.42 36.00
N VAL A 664 -15.71 -54.24 35.06
CA VAL A 664 -15.44 -53.65 33.74
C VAL A 664 -16.32 -52.43 33.52
N THR A 665 -15.70 -51.32 33.15
CA THR A 665 -16.38 -50.11 32.69
C THR A 665 -16.27 -50.03 31.17
N GLY A 666 -17.33 -49.65 30.47
CA GLY A 666 -17.29 -49.54 29.01
C GLY A 666 -18.63 -49.15 28.40
N ILE A 667 -18.69 -49.08 27.07
CA ILE A 667 -19.92 -48.73 26.36
C ILE A 667 -20.73 -49.99 26.08
N SER A 668 -22.01 -49.98 26.48
CA SER A 668 -22.97 -51.02 26.11
C SER A 668 -23.25 -50.93 24.61
N SER A 669 -23.02 -52.02 23.89
CA SER A 669 -23.04 -52.06 22.43
C SER A 669 -23.54 -53.41 21.90
N CYS A 670 -23.64 -53.55 20.58
CA CYS A 670 -24.03 -54.79 19.92
C CYS A 670 -23.14 -55.10 18.71
N GLU A 671 -22.92 -56.38 18.46
CA GLU A 671 -22.22 -56.89 17.26
C GLU A 671 -22.99 -58.06 16.64
N PRO A 672 -22.78 -58.36 15.35
CA PRO A 672 -23.36 -59.53 14.71
C PRO A 672 -22.76 -60.81 15.30
N ASP A 673 -23.60 -61.81 15.52
CA ASP A 673 -23.18 -63.17 15.88
C ASP A 673 -23.02 -64.05 14.62
N GLN A 674 -22.53 -65.28 14.83
CA GLN A 674 -22.28 -66.24 13.74
C GLN A 674 -23.55 -66.76 13.05
N SER A 675 -24.72 -66.57 13.68
CA SER A 675 -26.04 -66.97 13.15
C SER A 675 -26.76 -65.85 12.41
N GLY A 676 -26.17 -64.66 12.33
CA GLY A 676 -26.77 -63.47 11.74
C GLY A 676 -27.67 -62.68 12.70
N GLY A 677 -27.74 -63.06 13.97
CA GLY A 677 -28.35 -62.28 15.06
C GLY A 677 -27.38 -61.23 15.60
N ILE A 678 -27.79 -60.49 16.65
CA ILE A 678 -26.91 -59.58 17.38
C ILE A 678 -26.62 -60.13 18.78
N ARG A 679 -25.38 -59.96 19.25
CA ARG A 679 -24.94 -60.26 20.63
C ARG A 679 -24.61 -58.99 21.42
N ARG A 680 -24.73 -59.08 22.74
CA ARG A 680 -24.38 -58.00 23.69
C ARG A 680 -22.86 -57.89 23.81
N VAL A 681 -22.36 -56.67 23.73
CA VAL A 681 -20.93 -56.40 23.85
C VAL A 681 -20.70 -55.18 24.74
N ILE A 682 -19.62 -55.21 25.52
CA ILE A 682 -19.08 -54.03 26.19
C ILE A 682 -17.80 -53.62 25.46
N LYS A 683 -17.79 -52.40 24.91
CA LYS A 683 -16.59 -51.81 24.29
C LYS A 683 -15.78 -51.09 25.37
N VAL A 684 -14.65 -51.66 25.74
CA VAL A 684 -13.71 -51.14 26.75
C VAL A 684 -12.75 -50.16 26.07
N ALA A 685 -12.42 -49.03 26.70
CA ALA A 685 -11.56 -48.02 26.09
C ALA A 685 -10.08 -48.21 26.45
N SER A 686 -9.78 -48.65 27.67
CA SER A 686 -8.43 -48.66 28.21
C SER A 686 -8.17 -49.75 29.25
N GLN A 687 -6.91 -49.91 29.66
CA GLN A 687 -6.53 -50.84 30.72
C GLN A 687 -7.16 -50.48 32.07
N ASP A 688 -7.31 -49.18 32.35
CA ASP A 688 -7.83 -48.65 33.62
C ASP A 688 -9.33 -48.98 33.81
N ASP A 689 -10.03 -49.27 32.71
CA ASP A 689 -11.44 -49.66 32.73
C ASP A 689 -11.67 -51.10 33.21
N ILE A 690 -10.59 -51.89 33.37
CA ILE A 690 -10.62 -53.27 33.85
C ILE A 690 -9.92 -53.34 35.21
N VAL A 691 -10.70 -53.64 36.25
CA VAL A 691 -10.17 -53.78 37.61
C VAL A 691 -10.26 -55.23 38.05
N SER A 692 -9.08 -55.87 38.21
CA SER A 692 -8.93 -57.15 38.91
C SER A 692 -8.99 -56.92 40.42
N ALA A 693 -9.64 -57.83 41.14
CA ALA A 693 -9.95 -57.61 42.54
C ALA A 693 -8.76 -57.75 43.53
N ARG A 694 -7.54 -58.25 43.18
CA ARG A 694 -6.37 -58.47 44.11
C ARG A 694 -4.96 -58.50 43.44
N GLY A 695 -3.91 -57.84 43.99
CA GLY A 695 -2.47 -57.84 43.55
C GLY A 695 -1.58 -56.62 44.02
N ALA A 696 -0.26 -56.82 44.32
CA ALA A 696 0.70 -55.80 44.83
C ALA A 696 1.36 -54.89 43.76
N MET A 697 1.92 -53.72 44.12
CA MET A 697 2.48 -52.71 43.19
C MET A 697 3.77 -52.02 43.67
N ILE A 698 4.66 -51.63 42.74
CA ILE A 698 5.83 -50.75 42.96
C ILE A 698 5.76 -49.57 41.98
N SER A 699 6.02 -48.33 42.42
CA SER A 699 5.96 -47.13 41.58
C SER A 699 6.96 -46.04 41.98
N GLY A 700 7.37 -45.21 41.02
CA GLY A 700 8.30 -44.10 41.23
C GLY A 700 8.35 -43.16 40.02
N LYS A 701 9.28 -42.21 40.03
CA LYS A 701 9.52 -41.24 38.97
C LYS A 701 11.00 -41.17 38.56
N VAL A 702 11.24 -40.83 37.30
CA VAL A 702 12.56 -40.45 36.79
C VAL A 702 12.55 -38.96 36.44
N THR A 703 13.37 -38.15 37.12
CA THR A 703 13.40 -36.68 36.94
C THR A 703 14.83 -36.13 36.81
N THR A 704 14.98 -34.86 36.41
CA THR A 704 16.25 -34.12 36.60
C THR A 704 16.43 -33.72 38.07
N ALA A 705 17.67 -33.46 38.50
CA ALA A 705 17.92 -32.85 39.81
C ALA A 705 17.25 -31.47 39.93
N SER A 706 16.55 -31.20 41.04
CA SER A 706 16.07 -29.85 41.36
C SER A 706 17.24 -28.98 41.81
N ASN A 707 17.49 -27.85 41.14
CA ASN A 707 18.54 -26.92 41.55
C ASN A 707 17.94 -25.56 41.94
N ASP A 708 18.39 -25.05 43.08
CA ASP A 708 18.16 -23.65 43.48
C ASP A 708 19.17 -22.78 42.72
N GLN A 709 18.66 -21.85 41.90
CA GLN A 709 19.46 -20.91 41.13
C GLN A 709 19.49 -19.56 41.86
N ILE A 710 20.69 -19.05 42.15
CA ILE A 710 20.87 -17.71 42.74
C ILE A 710 21.08 -16.69 41.62
N VAL A 711 20.19 -15.70 41.55
CA VAL A 711 20.27 -14.56 40.62
C VAL A 711 20.68 -13.33 41.41
N ASN A 712 21.89 -12.83 41.18
CA ASN A 712 22.36 -11.60 41.83
C ASN A 712 21.87 -10.39 41.03
N THR A 713 20.98 -9.59 41.61
CA THR A 713 20.48 -8.35 41.02
C THR A 713 19.95 -7.43 42.09
N THR A 714 20.16 -6.12 41.91
CA THR A 714 19.80 -5.12 42.90
C THR A 714 18.48 -4.46 42.56
N ILE A 715 17.53 -4.50 43.50
CA ILE A 715 16.28 -3.73 43.46
C ILE A 715 16.15 -2.95 44.76
N GLU A 716 16.01 -1.64 44.65
CA GLU A 716 15.92 -0.76 45.81
C GLU A 716 14.98 0.43 45.60
N SER A 717 14.48 0.96 46.71
CA SER A 717 13.77 2.25 46.74
C SER A 717 14.75 3.42 46.82
N ALA A 718 14.26 4.65 46.68
CA ALA A 718 15.04 5.82 47.11
C ALA A 718 15.33 5.76 48.64
N HIS A 719 16.48 6.28 49.07
CA HIS A 719 16.96 6.21 50.45
C HIS A 719 17.36 7.60 50.99
N PRO A 720 16.53 8.29 51.81
CA PRO A 720 15.18 7.89 52.21
C PRO A 720 14.17 7.98 51.05
N TYR A 721 13.07 7.24 51.14
CA TYR A 721 11.98 7.32 50.16
C TYR A 721 11.18 8.62 50.30
N THR A 722 10.31 8.93 49.34
CA THR A 722 9.43 10.11 49.38
C THR A 722 8.09 9.80 50.07
N CYS A 723 7.48 10.82 50.71
CA CYS A 723 6.09 10.74 51.19
C CYS A 723 5.09 10.67 50.02
N ASN A 724 3.89 10.11 50.25
CA ASN A 724 2.83 9.88 49.26
C ASN A 724 3.28 9.03 48.05
N LEU A 725 4.21 8.12 48.28
CA LEU A 725 4.74 7.21 47.27
C LEU A 725 3.85 5.98 47.19
N ASP A 726 3.48 5.58 45.97
CA ASP A 726 2.88 4.28 45.69
C ASP A 726 3.58 3.71 44.46
N GLN A 727 4.68 2.99 44.70
CA GLN A 727 5.57 2.54 43.64
C GLN A 727 5.77 1.03 43.71
N THR A 728 5.75 0.39 42.54
CA THR A 728 5.96 -1.05 42.41
C THR A 728 7.19 -1.36 41.57
N TRP A 729 8.05 -2.23 42.08
CA TRP A 729 9.15 -2.88 41.38
C TRP A 729 8.79 -4.34 41.11
N SER A 730 9.43 -4.95 40.11
CA SER A 730 9.22 -6.36 39.79
C SER A 730 10.52 -7.05 39.42
N PHE A 731 10.63 -8.30 39.82
CA PHE A 731 11.63 -9.24 39.35
C PHE A 731 10.96 -10.36 38.57
N THR A 732 11.52 -10.72 37.41
CA THR A 732 11.08 -11.86 36.60
C THR A 732 12.18 -12.91 36.58
N ALA A 733 11.91 -14.07 37.16
CA ALA A 733 12.82 -15.20 37.23
C ALA A 733 13.02 -15.88 35.85
N PRO A 734 14.15 -16.57 35.65
CA PRO A 734 14.38 -17.40 34.46
C PRO A 734 13.26 -18.44 34.25
N GLY A 735 12.99 -18.77 32.98
CA GLY A 735 11.98 -19.77 32.62
C GLY A 735 12.24 -21.14 33.26
N GLY A 736 11.18 -21.82 33.71
CA GLY A 736 11.28 -23.10 34.45
C GLY A 736 11.28 -22.94 35.98
N THR A 737 11.23 -21.71 36.49
CA THR A 737 11.11 -21.41 37.93
C THR A 737 9.68 -21.65 38.43
N SER A 738 9.54 -22.41 39.53
CA SER A 738 8.25 -22.68 40.20
C SER A 738 7.90 -21.66 41.27
N ARG A 739 8.92 -21.14 41.95
CA ARG A 739 8.79 -20.13 42.98
C ARG A 739 10.10 -19.36 43.14
N VAL A 740 9.99 -18.13 43.60
CA VAL A 740 11.09 -17.19 43.82
C VAL A 740 10.98 -16.56 45.21
N ARG A 741 12.13 -16.31 45.86
CA ARG A 741 12.20 -15.43 47.04
C ARG A 741 13.34 -14.45 46.90
N ALA A 742 13.22 -13.29 47.53
CA ALA A 742 14.19 -12.20 47.46
C ALA A 742 14.98 -12.10 48.75
N HIS A 743 16.27 -11.83 48.63
CA HIS A 743 17.14 -11.52 49.75
C HIS A 743 17.22 -10.01 49.93
N PHE A 744 16.79 -9.53 51.09
CA PHE A 744 16.87 -8.14 51.48
C PHE A 744 18.15 -7.91 52.26
N VAL A 745 19.00 -7.03 51.72
CA VAL A 745 20.12 -6.45 52.46
C VAL A 745 19.56 -5.64 53.63
N ARG A 746 18.50 -4.86 53.37
CA ARG A 746 17.82 -4.04 54.36
C ARG A 746 16.38 -3.73 53.97
N ALA A 747 15.48 -3.66 54.94
CA ALA A 747 14.16 -3.06 54.82
C ALA A 747 13.84 -2.23 56.07
N GLN A 748 13.40 -0.98 55.89
CA GLN A 748 12.99 -0.05 56.92
C GLN A 748 11.88 0.88 56.40
N VAL A 749 10.67 0.72 56.92
CA VAL A 749 9.48 1.51 56.56
C VAL A 749 8.78 1.98 57.83
N GLN A 750 8.08 3.12 57.82
CA GLN A 750 7.44 3.64 59.03
C GLN A 750 6.42 2.66 59.63
N THR A 751 6.54 2.42 60.94
CA THR A 751 5.70 1.45 61.64
C THR A 751 4.22 1.79 61.51
N ASN A 752 3.39 0.86 61.01
CA ASN A 752 1.92 0.97 60.89
C ASN A 752 1.39 2.13 60.03
N HIS A 753 2.24 2.77 59.24
CA HIS A 753 1.86 3.92 58.38
C HIS A 753 2.30 3.68 56.94
N ASP A 754 3.51 3.13 56.76
CA ASP A 754 4.04 2.76 55.45
C ASP A 754 4.11 1.25 55.32
N TYR A 755 3.96 0.77 54.09
CA TYR A 755 3.83 -0.66 53.79
C TYR A 755 4.66 -1.04 52.58
N LEU A 756 5.53 -2.04 52.74
CA LEU A 756 6.16 -2.76 51.63
C LEU A 756 5.45 -4.10 51.44
N TYR A 757 4.70 -4.22 50.35
CA TYR A 757 4.01 -5.44 49.95
C TYR A 757 4.87 -6.26 49.00
N ILE A 758 4.97 -7.55 49.28
CA ILE A 758 5.56 -8.54 48.38
C ILE A 758 4.43 -9.39 47.83
N SER A 759 4.31 -9.47 46.51
CA SER A 759 3.19 -10.16 45.85
C SER A 759 3.62 -10.94 44.61
N ASP A 760 2.74 -11.85 44.18
CA ASP A 760 2.90 -12.61 42.94
C ASP A 760 2.52 -11.82 41.66
N SER A 761 2.54 -12.52 40.52
CA SER A 761 2.17 -12.00 39.19
C SER A 761 0.70 -11.57 39.06
N THR A 762 -0.18 -12.03 39.94
CA THR A 762 -1.61 -11.67 39.99
C THR A 762 -1.87 -10.48 40.91
N GLY A 763 -0.87 -10.07 41.69
CA GLY A 763 -0.98 -9.00 42.69
C GLY A 763 -1.43 -9.50 44.06
N SER A 764 -1.46 -10.82 44.27
CA SER A 764 -1.78 -11.41 45.57
C SER A 764 -0.60 -11.24 46.52
N THR A 765 -0.80 -10.52 47.62
CA THR A 765 0.24 -10.25 48.61
C THR A 765 0.58 -11.50 49.40
N VAL A 766 1.85 -11.92 49.32
CA VAL A 766 2.41 -13.06 50.04
C VAL A 766 3.02 -12.63 51.36
N GLN A 767 3.61 -11.43 51.42
CA GLN A 767 4.24 -10.89 52.61
C GLN A 767 4.08 -9.38 52.68
N THR A 768 3.93 -8.82 53.89
CA THR A 768 3.82 -7.36 54.10
C THR A 768 4.77 -6.93 55.21
N TYR A 769 5.53 -5.86 54.97
CA TYR A 769 6.38 -5.21 55.97
C TYR A 769 5.82 -3.84 56.31
N THR A 770 5.63 -3.59 57.62
CA THR A 770 5.18 -2.29 58.16
C THR A 770 5.81 -2.04 59.54
N ASN A 771 7.06 -2.48 59.72
CA ASN A 771 7.78 -2.39 60.98
C ASN A 771 8.96 -1.43 60.83
N GLY A 772 8.99 -0.36 61.64
CA GLY A 772 10.00 0.71 61.62
C GLY A 772 11.36 0.35 62.21
N ASN A 773 11.52 -0.89 62.67
CA ASN A 773 12.82 -1.42 63.03
C ASN A 773 13.62 -1.76 61.77
N ASN A 774 14.92 -1.46 61.76
CA ASN A 774 15.81 -1.86 60.68
C ASN A 774 15.90 -3.39 60.63
N VAL A 775 15.36 -4.01 59.58
CA VAL A 775 15.55 -5.44 59.32
C VAL A 775 16.65 -5.59 58.29
N TYR A 776 17.67 -6.39 58.59
CA TYR A 776 18.83 -6.61 57.73
C TYR A 776 18.97 -8.09 57.41
N ASP A 777 19.57 -8.38 56.25
CA ASP A 777 20.08 -9.70 55.86
C ASP A 777 19.06 -10.83 56.06
N PHE A 778 17.95 -10.75 55.32
CA PHE A 778 16.87 -11.72 55.45
C PHE A 778 16.27 -12.09 54.10
N TRP A 779 15.68 -13.27 54.02
CA TRP A 779 14.93 -13.72 52.85
C TRP A 779 13.44 -13.46 53.05
N SER A 780 12.76 -13.03 51.97
CA SER A 780 11.31 -13.01 51.92
C SER A 780 10.71 -14.41 51.97
N ASP A 781 9.39 -14.46 52.17
CA ASP A 781 8.61 -15.65 51.86
C ASP A 781 8.68 -15.98 50.35
N TRP A 782 8.46 -17.25 50.04
CA TRP A 782 8.41 -17.74 48.66
C TRP A 782 7.16 -17.27 47.94
N VAL A 783 7.35 -16.68 46.76
CA VAL A 783 6.29 -16.28 45.84
C VAL A 783 6.20 -17.31 44.71
N THR A 784 5.02 -17.89 44.50
CA THR A 784 4.79 -18.87 43.43
C THR A 784 4.78 -18.22 42.05
N GLY A 785 5.36 -18.90 41.06
CA GLY A 785 5.48 -18.43 39.69
C GLY A 785 6.79 -17.69 39.41
N THR A 786 6.86 -17.07 38.24
CA THR A 786 8.09 -16.46 37.71
C THR A 786 8.19 -14.96 37.97
N VAL A 787 7.15 -14.30 38.48
CA VAL A 787 7.17 -12.84 38.71
C VAL A 787 6.88 -12.54 40.17
N MET A 788 7.77 -11.76 40.78
CA MET A 788 7.68 -11.26 42.13
C MET A 788 7.63 -9.74 42.10
N ARG A 789 6.65 -9.14 42.78
CA ARG A 789 6.48 -7.68 42.85
C ARG A 789 6.70 -7.17 44.27
N PHE A 790 7.24 -5.95 44.34
CA PHE A 790 7.52 -5.21 45.57
C PHE A 790 6.82 -3.87 45.46
N ARG A 791 5.84 -3.58 46.31
CA ARG A 791 5.10 -2.32 46.27
C ARG A 791 5.28 -1.56 47.57
N LEU A 792 5.93 -0.40 47.52
CA LEU A 792 6.08 0.50 48.65
C LEU A 792 5.00 1.57 48.60
N VAL A 793 4.16 1.62 49.62
CA VAL A 793 3.10 2.61 49.82
C VAL A 793 3.44 3.44 51.06
N THR A 794 3.51 4.76 50.93
CA THR A 794 3.88 5.67 52.00
C THR A 794 2.82 6.75 52.21
N ASP A 795 2.68 7.21 53.45
CA ASP A 795 1.74 8.26 53.81
C ASP A 795 2.34 9.67 53.59
N SER A 796 1.62 10.70 54.02
CA SER A 796 2.00 12.10 53.80
C SER A 796 3.07 12.65 54.75
N VAL A 797 3.56 11.88 55.73
CA VAL A 797 4.40 12.36 56.84
C VAL A 797 5.51 11.38 57.20
N PHE A 798 6.72 11.91 57.44
CA PHE A 798 7.94 11.14 57.76
C PHE A 798 8.41 10.22 56.61
N THR A 799 9.72 9.97 56.57
CA THR A 799 10.34 9.08 55.59
C THR A 799 11.37 8.21 56.29
N CYS A 800 11.46 6.94 55.90
CA CYS A 800 12.48 6.02 56.37
C CYS A 800 13.43 5.67 55.23
N TRP A 801 14.42 4.81 55.52
CA TRP A 801 15.40 4.42 54.53
C TRP A 801 14.75 3.71 53.34
N GLY A 802 13.82 2.77 53.52
CA GLY A 802 13.19 2.01 52.43
C GLY A 802 13.73 0.59 52.34
N PHE A 803 13.91 0.02 51.16
CA PHE A 803 14.41 -1.35 51.02
C PHE A 803 15.48 -1.52 49.95
N GLN A 804 16.35 -2.50 50.13
CA GLN A 804 17.35 -2.94 49.16
C GLN A 804 17.42 -4.47 49.13
N ILE A 805 17.35 -5.01 47.93
CA ILE A 805 17.51 -6.43 47.59
C ILE A 805 18.80 -6.59 46.79
N ASP A 806 19.58 -7.65 47.03
CA ASP A 806 20.84 -7.94 46.33
C ASP A 806 20.81 -9.23 45.49
N LYS A 807 19.94 -10.18 45.85
CA LYS A 807 19.83 -11.45 45.12
C LYS A 807 18.47 -12.11 45.30
N PHE A 808 18.17 -13.03 44.40
CA PHE A 808 16.96 -13.83 44.35
C PHE A 808 17.33 -15.30 44.28
N GLU A 809 16.57 -16.13 44.97
CA GLU A 809 16.67 -17.58 44.84
C GLU A 809 15.47 -18.08 44.04
N CYS A 810 15.77 -18.77 42.95
CA CYS A 810 14.79 -19.28 41.99
C CYS A 810 14.82 -20.80 42.02
N GLN A 811 13.74 -21.43 42.46
CA GLN A 811 13.66 -22.88 42.52
C GLN A 811 13.07 -23.43 41.22
N THR A 812 13.85 -24.28 40.55
CA THR A 812 13.42 -24.99 39.32
C THR A 812 12.66 -26.27 39.65
N ILE A 813 11.68 -26.64 38.82
CA ILE A 813 10.95 -27.91 38.98
C ILE A 813 11.85 -29.05 38.49
N ALA A 814 11.94 -30.14 39.26
CA ALA A 814 12.50 -31.41 38.79
C ALA A 814 11.73 -31.87 37.54
N VAL A 815 12.38 -31.85 36.38
CA VAL A 815 11.71 -32.07 35.10
C VAL A 815 11.52 -33.57 34.90
N PRO A 816 10.30 -34.05 34.63
CA PRO A 816 10.07 -35.46 34.38
C PRO A 816 10.74 -35.93 33.09
N ILE A 817 11.41 -37.08 33.17
CA ILE A 817 12.15 -37.69 32.06
C ILE A 817 11.32 -38.82 31.50
N SER A 818 10.91 -38.72 30.23
CA SER A 818 10.25 -39.79 29.51
C SER A 818 11.26 -40.70 28.82
N GLY A 819 11.01 -42.00 28.80
CA GLY A 819 11.79 -42.98 28.04
C GLY A 819 13.04 -43.51 28.75
N ALA A 820 13.24 -43.22 30.03
CA ALA A 820 14.27 -43.88 30.83
C ALA A 820 13.83 -45.32 31.11
N ALA A 821 14.70 -46.29 30.85
CA ALA A 821 14.38 -47.69 31.06
C ALA A 821 14.59 -48.06 32.54
N VAL A 822 13.55 -48.58 33.19
CA VAL A 822 13.56 -49.07 34.58
C VAL A 822 13.35 -50.58 34.55
N THR A 823 14.33 -51.32 35.05
CA THR A 823 14.35 -52.80 35.04
C THR A 823 14.14 -53.33 36.45
N LEU A 824 13.25 -54.31 36.62
CA LEU A 824 12.93 -54.97 37.89
C LEU A 824 13.54 -56.38 37.95
N THR A 825 14.28 -56.74 39.01
CA THR A 825 14.87 -58.09 39.19
C THR A 825 14.63 -58.66 40.60
N PRO A 826 14.34 -59.98 40.79
CA PRO A 826 14.30 -61.05 39.80
C PRO A 826 13.04 -61.02 38.90
N GLY A 827 13.26 -61.05 37.58
CA GLY A 827 12.24 -60.94 36.52
C GLY A 827 12.80 -60.21 35.28
N PRO A 828 12.35 -60.46 34.03
CA PRO A 828 12.79 -59.70 32.86
C PRO A 828 11.82 -58.55 32.55
N VAL A 829 11.30 -57.86 33.56
CA VAL A 829 10.28 -56.82 33.37
C VAL A 829 10.98 -55.47 33.26
N VAL A 830 10.92 -54.88 32.07
CA VAL A 830 11.43 -53.54 31.77
C VAL A 830 10.24 -52.65 31.45
N THR A 831 10.16 -51.51 32.12
CA THR A 831 9.22 -50.44 31.77
C THR A 831 10.00 -49.18 31.41
N ALA A 832 9.37 -48.30 30.65
CA ALA A 832 9.93 -46.98 30.35
C ALA A 832 9.16 -45.92 31.14
N SER A 833 9.87 -44.93 31.67
CA SER A 833 9.23 -43.79 32.31
C SER A 833 8.32 -43.04 31.34
N ARG A 834 7.14 -42.65 31.82
CA ARG A 834 6.08 -41.97 31.07
C ARG A 834 6.41 -40.49 30.86
N GLY A 835 5.55 -39.79 30.10
CA GLY A 835 5.71 -38.35 29.82
C GLY A 835 5.75 -37.44 31.06
N ASP A 836 5.16 -37.90 32.16
CA ASP A 836 5.18 -37.26 33.49
C ASP A 836 6.28 -37.83 34.41
N GLY A 837 7.22 -38.58 33.83
CA GLY A 837 8.36 -39.22 34.51
C GLY A 837 7.99 -40.45 35.31
N SER A 838 6.71 -40.78 35.46
CA SER A 838 6.27 -41.89 36.29
C SER A 838 6.58 -43.26 35.68
N PHE A 839 6.80 -44.25 36.54
CA PHE A 839 6.83 -45.65 36.19
C PHE A 839 6.13 -46.46 37.27
N TYR A 840 5.57 -47.62 36.90
CA TYR A 840 5.09 -48.59 37.88
C TYR A 840 5.20 -50.01 37.34
N PHE A 841 5.22 -50.95 38.29
CA PHE A 841 5.06 -52.37 38.11
C PHE A 841 3.86 -52.79 38.98
N ASP A 842 2.87 -53.43 38.37
CA ASP A 842 1.66 -53.88 39.05
C ASP A 842 1.54 -55.41 38.99
N THR A 843 0.60 -55.96 39.77
CA THR A 843 0.36 -57.41 39.86
C THR A 843 1.60 -58.23 40.26
N LEU A 844 2.45 -57.66 41.11
CA LEU A 844 3.62 -58.33 41.63
C LEU A 844 3.25 -59.35 42.71
N ALA A 845 4.02 -60.44 42.78
CA ALA A 845 4.00 -61.34 43.92
C ALA A 845 4.68 -60.66 45.12
N ALA A 846 4.35 -61.08 46.34
CA ALA A 846 5.07 -60.64 47.52
C ALA A 846 6.54 -61.07 47.43
N GLY A 847 7.49 -60.16 47.64
CA GLY A 847 8.92 -60.44 47.52
C GLY A 847 9.82 -59.20 47.50
N ASN A 848 11.13 -59.45 47.39
CA ASN A 848 12.17 -58.42 47.33
C ASN A 848 12.65 -58.24 45.88
N TYR A 849 12.72 -57.00 45.44
CA TYR A 849 13.05 -56.60 44.08
C TYR A 849 14.15 -55.54 44.05
N ASN A 850 14.96 -55.54 42.99
CA ASN A 850 15.92 -54.50 42.67
C ASN A 850 15.48 -53.75 41.41
N LEU A 851 15.43 -52.43 41.50
CA LEU A 851 15.11 -51.52 40.41
C LEU A 851 16.40 -50.88 39.89
N ILE A 852 16.66 -51.02 38.60
CA ILE A 852 17.82 -50.44 37.92
C ILE A 852 17.31 -49.53 36.81
N ALA A 853 17.59 -48.22 36.93
CA ALA A 853 17.24 -47.23 35.92
C ALA A 853 18.44 -46.89 35.03
N SER A 854 18.20 -46.74 33.72
CA SER A 854 19.23 -46.37 32.75
C SER A 854 18.70 -45.41 31.67
N LEU A 855 19.54 -44.47 31.27
CA LEU A 855 19.28 -43.53 30.17
C LEU A 855 20.57 -43.31 29.37
N ALA A 856 20.50 -43.50 28.05
CA ALA A 856 21.68 -43.39 27.20
C ALA A 856 22.27 -41.96 27.25
N GLY A 857 23.57 -41.86 27.57
CA GLY A 857 24.29 -40.59 27.63
C GLY A 857 24.10 -39.78 28.91
N ALA A 858 23.47 -40.34 29.95
CA ALA A 858 23.26 -39.65 31.22
C ALA A 858 23.56 -40.56 32.43
N THR A 859 24.00 -39.96 33.54
CA THR A 859 24.17 -40.68 34.81
C THR A 859 22.87 -40.63 35.61
N VAL A 860 22.49 -41.76 36.22
CA VAL A 860 21.26 -41.91 37.03
C VAL A 860 21.65 -42.22 38.47
N SER A 861 20.99 -41.56 39.43
CA SER A 861 21.24 -41.68 40.87
C SER A 861 19.92 -41.81 41.64
N PRO A 862 19.76 -42.79 42.54
CA PRO A 862 20.68 -43.91 42.76
C PRO A 862 20.76 -44.83 41.54
N SER A 863 21.86 -45.55 41.33
CA SER A 863 21.98 -46.49 40.18
C SER A 863 21.23 -47.82 40.39
N ASN A 864 20.78 -48.09 41.62
CA ASN A 864 19.99 -49.25 42.02
C ASN A 864 19.18 -48.95 43.30
N LEU A 865 17.93 -49.40 43.36
CA LEU A 865 17.05 -49.33 44.53
C LEU A 865 16.53 -50.73 44.89
N THR A 866 16.64 -51.13 46.15
CA THR A 866 16.09 -52.40 46.64
C THR A 866 14.76 -52.15 47.36
N VAL A 867 13.69 -52.78 46.89
CA VAL A 867 12.30 -52.57 47.34
C VAL A 867 11.67 -53.91 47.71
N SER A 868 10.98 -53.97 48.85
CA SER A 868 10.26 -55.15 49.31
C SER A 868 8.77 -54.86 49.36
N VAL A 869 7.94 -55.74 48.84
CA VAL A 869 6.47 -55.61 48.86
C VAL A 869 5.80 -56.90 49.37
N GLY A 870 4.83 -56.77 50.27
CA GLY A 870 3.94 -57.84 50.72
C GLY A 870 2.75 -58.09 49.79
N GLU A 871 1.88 -59.04 50.17
CA GLU A 871 0.63 -59.29 49.45
C GLU A 871 -0.27 -58.04 49.52
N ASP A 872 -0.72 -57.56 48.35
CA ASP A 872 -1.55 -56.35 48.19
C ASP A 872 -0.91 -55.02 48.69
N GLU A 873 0.42 -54.99 48.88
CA GLU A 873 1.15 -53.79 49.31
C GLU A 873 1.53 -52.89 48.12
N LYS A 874 1.61 -51.57 48.37
CA LYS A 874 2.08 -50.57 47.40
C LYS A 874 3.36 -49.90 47.90
N ALA A 875 4.46 -50.09 47.19
CA ALA A 875 5.65 -49.26 47.34
C ALA A 875 5.60 -48.10 46.34
N SER A 876 5.80 -46.88 46.82
CA SER A 876 5.69 -45.65 46.02
C SER A 876 6.79 -44.67 46.39
N ASN A 877 7.18 -43.80 45.44
CA ASN A 877 8.29 -42.84 45.53
C ASN A 877 9.68 -43.49 45.42
N GLU A 878 9.78 -44.57 44.66
CA GLU A 878 11.05 -45.22 44.33
C GLU A 878 11.72 -44.48 43.17
N ASP A 879 12.18 -43.26 43.45
CA ASP A 879 12.54 -42.27 42.43
C ASP A 879 14.01 -42.34 42.00
N PHE A 880 14.27 -41.90 40.76
CA PHE A 880 15.59 -41.81 40.14
C PHE A 880 15.84 -40.39 39.61
N GLU A 881 17.01 -39.83 39.89
CA GLU A 881 17.45 -38.55 39.34
C GLU A 881 18.48 -38.74 38.23
N CYS A 882 18.45 -37.89 37.20
CA CYS A 882 19.34 -37.98 36.06
C CYS A 882 20.09 -36.66 35.78
N SER A 883 21.35 -36.78 35.35
CA SER A 883 22.26 -35.64 35.13
C SER A 883 22.10 -34.88 33.82
N SER A 884 21.20 -35.29 32.90
CA SER A 884 21.09 -34.62 31.62
C SER A 884 20.38 -33.26 31.74
N THR A 885 21.12 -32.17 31.61
CA THR A 885 20.56 -30.85 31.28
C THR A 885 20.16 -30.83 29.80
N ARG A 886 18.89 -30.56 29.50
CA ARG A 886 18.32 -30.53 28.15
C ARG A 886 17.64 -29.17 27.91
N GLY A 887 17.74 -28.64 26.68
CA GLY A 887 17.19 -27.34 26.30
C GLY A 887 15.67 -27.35 26.08
N SER A 888 15.10 -26.14 25.92
CA SER A 888 13.66 -25.95 25.67
C SER A 888 13.40 -24.88 24.59
N ILE A 889 12.30 -25.05 23.86
CA ILE A 889 11.83 -24.10 22.83
C ILE A 889 10.37 -23.78 23.09
N GLY A 890 10.01 -22.49 23.19
CA GLY A 890 8.65 -22.07 23.47
C GLY A 890 8.24 -20.78 22.76
N GLY A 891 6.94 -20.57 22.60
CA GLY A 891 6.40 -19.41 21.90
C GLY A 891 4.88 -19.38 21.88
N LYS A 892 4.31 -18.52 21.03
CA LYS A 892 2.85 -18.32 20.93
C LYS A 892 2.32 -18.44 19.51
N VAL A 893 1.07 -18.86 19.39
CA VAL A 893 0.26 -18.78 18.18
C VAL A 893 -0.91 -17.81 18.39
N TYR A 894 -1.07 -16.85 17.49
CA TYR A 894 -2.12 -15.83 17.55
C TYR A 894 -2.75 -15.57 16.19
N ILE A 895 -3.92 -14.92 16.16
CA ILE A 895 -4.49 -14.29 14.97
C ILE A 895 -4.35 -12.78 15.09
N ASN A 896 -3.99 -12.12 13.99
CA ASN A 896 -3.96 -10.67 13.91
C ASN A 896 -5.35 -10.12 13.61
N ALA A 897 -5.99 -9.45 14.57
CA ALA A 897 -7.23 -8.73 14.34
C ALA A 897 -6.93 -7.27 13.96
N TYR A 898 -7.43 -6.83 12.79
CA TYR A 898 -7.35 -5.45 12.34
C TYR A 898 -8.46 -4.62 12.98
N MET A 899 -8.09 -3.52 13.64
CA MET A 899 -9.04 -2.56 14.20
C MET A 899 -8.68 -1.15 13.75
N THR A 900 -9.69 -0.36 13.41
CA THR A 900 -9.54 1.06 13.05
C THR A 900 -10.12 1.93 14.16
N ALA A 901 -9.39 2.97 14.55
CA ALA A 901 -9.85 3.97 15.49
C ALA A 901 -9.72 5.37 14.88
N VAL A 902 -10.66 6.25 15.21
CA VAL A 902 -10.64 7.65 14.79
C VAL A 902 -9.70 8.44 15.68
N THR A 903 -9.00 9.42 15.11
CA THR A 903 -8.16 10.37 15.84
C THR A 903 -8.26 11.75 15.19
N ASN A 904 -7.68 12.76 15.79
CA ASN A 904 -7.56 14.08 15.19
C ASN A 904 -6.21 14.69 15.59
N VAL A 905 -5.15 14.20 14.95
CA VAL A 905 -3.78 14.68 15.18
C VAL A 905 -3.35 15.44 13.94
N GLN A 906 -3.05 16.72 14.12
CA GLN A 906 -2.70 17.58 13.00
C GLN A 906 -1.64 18.60 13.41
N SER A 907 -0.84 19.04 12.44
CA SER A 907 0.02 20.22 12.61
C SER A 907 -0.83 21.51 12.60
N PRO A 908 -0.28 22.65 13.02
CA PRO A 908 -0.84 23.93 12.61
C PRO A 908 -0.88 24.02 11.08
N HIS A 909 -1.94 24.62 10.53
CA HIS A 909 -2.16 24.76 9.09
C HIS A 909 -2.36 26.25 8.73
N PRO A 910 -1.42 26.89 8.00
CA PRO A 910 -0.09 26.38 7.64
C PRO A 910 0.82 26.23 8.87
N TYR A 911 1.84 25.36 8.77
CA TYR A 911 2.79 25.19 9.87
C TYR A 911 3.82 26.34 9.95
N PRO A 912 4.38 26.64 11.13
CA PRO A 912 5.41 27.66 11.29
C PRO A 912 6.78 27.21 10.77
N GLY A 913 7.64 28.16 10.41
CA GLY A 913 9.06 27.99 10.17
C GLY A 913 9.84 27.93 11.48
N ALA A 914 11.03 27.34 11.45
CA ALA A 914 11.86 26.99 12.58
C ALA A 914 11.09 26.20 13.65
N TYR A 915 10.21 25.31 13.18
CA TYR A 915 9.27 24.56 13.99
C TYR A 915 9.74 23.13 14.14
N ASP A 916 9.81 22.65 15.38
CA ASP A 916 10.16 21.27 15.72
C ASP A 916 9.19 20.80 16.80
N ASN A 917 8.25 19.94 16.41
CA ASN A 917 7.23 19.47 17.32
C ASN A 917 6.92 18.00 17.09
N THR A 918 6.53 17.30 18.16
CA THR A 918 6.23 15.88 18.14
C THR A 918 4.82 15.62 18.64
N TRP A 919 4.07 14.83 17.89
CA TRP A 919 2.75 14.31 18.27
C TRP A 919 2.84 12.80 18.50
N THR A 920 1.91 12.25 19.26
CA THR A 920 1.87 10.82 19.56
C THR A 920 0.46 10.29 19.40
N ILE A 921 0.36 9.12 18.75
CA ILE A 921 -0.85 8.30 18.72
C ILE A 921 -0.53 7.00 19.46
N SER A 922 -1.41 6.60 20.37
CA SER A 922 -1.28 5.35 21.10
C SER A 922 -2.53 4.49 20.90
N ALA A 923 -2.34 3.29 20.38
CA ALA A 923 -3.34 2.24 20.36
C ALA A 923 -3.49 1.62 21.77
N PRO A 924 -4.60 0.90 22.04
CA PRO A 924 -4.79 0.16 23.28
C PRO A 924 -3.58 -0.73 23.63
N ALA A 925 -3.29 -0.86 24.93
CA ALA A 925 -2.20 -1.70 25.42
C ALA A 925 -2.37 -3.15 24.94
N GLY A 926 -1.29 -3.72 24.40
CA GLY A 926 -1.29 -5.07 23.83
C GLY A 926 -1.38 -5.12 22.30
N ALA A 927 -1.59 -4.00 21.61
CA ALA A 927 -1.44 -3.94 20.16
C ALA A 927 0.01 -4.23 19.73
N SER A 928 0.16 -5.07 18.71
CA SER A 928 1.47 -5.51 18.22
C SER A 928 2.04 -4.60 17.14
N GLN A 929 1.18 -3.92 16.38
CA GLN A 929 1.56 -2.96 15.34
C GLN A 929 0.52 -1.85 15.23
N ILE A 930 0.93 -0.70 14.72
CA ILE A 930 0.10 0.49 14.51
C ILE A 930 0.52 1.22 13.22
N ARG A 931 -0.43 1.85 12.52
CA ARG A 931 -0.19 2.77 11.39
C ARG A 931 -1.22 3.90 11.39
N ALA A 932 -0.88 5.06 10.83
CA ALA A 932 -1.77 6.22 10.77
C ALA A 932 -2.25 6.51 9.35
N HIS A 933 -3.46 7.08 9.26
CA HIS A 933 -4.05 7.56 8.03
C HIS A 933 -3.94 9.08 7.96
N PHE A 934 -3.42 9.59 6.86
CA PHE A 934 -3.33 11.00 6.56
C PHE A 934 -4.49 11.37 5.64
N ASN A 935 -5.37 12.23 6.15
CA ASN A 935 -6.37 12.89 5.33
C ASN A 935 -5.70 13.83 4.32
N GLU A 936 -4.64 14.54 4.75
CA GLU A 936 -3.82 15.41 3.91
C GLU A 936 -2.39 15.52 4.46
N ILE A 937 -1.40 15.55 3.56
CA ILE A 937 -0.01 15.93 3.88
C ILE A 937 0.60 16.77 2.74
N GLU A 938 1.23 17.88 3.09
CA GLU A 938 1.97 18.78 2.20
C GLU A 938 3.12 19.46 2.98
N LEU A 939 4.35 19.30 2.52
CA LEU A 939 5.59 19.81 3.13
C LEU A 939 6.44 20.53 2.07
N GLU A 940 7.46 21.28 2.49
CA GLU A 940 8.47 21.82 1.56
C GLU A 940 9.56 20.77 1.28
N SER A 941 9.50 20.13 0.10
CA SER A 941 10.41 19.02 -0.23
C SER A 941 11.88 19.41 -0.20
N GLY A 942 12.69 18.54 0.41
CA GLY A 942 14.13 18.72 0.58
C GLY A 942 14.54 19.66 1.73
N LEU A 943 13.59 20.37 2.35
CA LEU A 943 13.86 21.34 3.41
C LEU A 943 13.11 21.03 4.72
N ASP A 944 11.88 20.51 4.62
CA ASP A 944 11.04 20.15 5.76
C ASP A 944 10.75 18.64 5.78
N TYR A 945 10.70 18.05 6.96
CA TYR A 945 10.56 16.60 7.13
C TYR A 945 9.57 16.23 8.21
N LEU A 946 8.70 15.26 7.91
CA LEU A 946 7.89 14.57 8.90
C LEU A 946 8.48 13.17 9.16
N TYR A 947 8.94 12.96 10.38
CA TYR A 947 9.47 11.69 10.86
C TYR A 947 8.37 10.89 11.55
N ILE A 948 8.15 9.66 11.09
CA ILE A 948 7.32 8.67 11.76
C ILE A 948 8.25 7.77 12.57
N LYS A 949 8.08 7.75 13.89
CA LYS A 949 8.97 7.09 14.83
C LYS A 949 8.19 6.09 15.69
N ASN A 950 8.87 5.06 16.15
CA ASN A 950 8.31 4.11 17.12
C ASN A 950 8.38 4.67 18.55
N ALA A 951 7.87 3.90 19.54
CA ALA A 951 7.89 4.28 20.95
C ALA A 951 9.29 4.62 21.52
N ALA A 952 10.33 3.98 20.97
CA ALA A 952 11.72 4.18 21.38
C ALA A 952 12.37 5.42 20.71
N GLY A 953 11.64 6.14 19.86
CA GLY A 953 12.14 7.30 19.13
C GLY A 953 13.01 6.95 17.92
N ALA A 954 12.97 5.69 17.44
CA ALA A 954 13.68 5.30 16.23
C ALA A 954 12.84 5.61 14.98
N ASP A 955 13.47 6.21 13.97
CA ASP A 955 12.83 6.54 12.69
C ASP A 955 12.41 5.29 11.93
N GLN A 956 11.13 5.20 11.58
CA GLN A 956 10.54 4.10 10.80
C GLN A 956 10.24 4.55 9.37
N GLN A 957 9.90 5.82 9.19
CA GLN A 957 9.62 6.42 7.90
C GLN A 957 9.89 7.93 7.97
N ILE A 958 10.39 8.52 6.88
CA ILE A 958 10.66 9.95 6.74
C ILE A 958 9.94 10.43 5.48
N LEU A 959 9.19 11.54 5.58
CA LEU A 959 8.36 12.07 4.49
C LEU A 959 8.73 13.53 4.17
N ASP A 960 8.73 13.89 2.89
CA ASP A 960 9.11 15.20 2.34
C ASP A 960 8.25 15.62 1.12
N TYR A 961 6.94 15.36 1.16
CA TYR A 961 6.03 15.54 0.02
C TYR A 961 5.75 17.01 -0.37
N ASN A 962 6.22 17.48 -1.54
CA ASN A 962 5.98 18.84 -2.05
C ASN A 962 4.56 19.08 -2.63
N THR A 963 3.75 18.04 -2.76
CA THR A 963 2.43 18.10 -3.39
C THR A 963 1.38 17.59 -2.42
N PRO A 964 0.22 18.26 -2.28
CA PRO A 964 -0.86 17.80 -1.43
C PRO A 964 -1.23 16.36 -1.75
N THR A 965 -1.05 15.48 -0.78
CA THR A 965 -1.35 14.05 -0.88
C THR A 965 -2.48 13.72 0.07
N TYR A 966 -3.53 13.09 -0.46
CA TYR A 966 -4.78 12.81 0.25
C TYR A 966 -5.02 11.31 0.42
N ASP A 967 -5.77 10.94 1.47
CA ASP A 967 -6.28 9.58 1.71
C ASP A 967 -5.20 8.49 1.63
N TRP A 968 -4.18 8.63 2.48
CA TRP A 968 -2.97 7.80 2.44
C TRP A 968 -2.63 7.20 3.81
N TRP A 969 -2.07 5.98 3.84
CA TRP A 969 -1.68 5.28 5.06
C TRP A 969 -0.15 5.19 5.21
N SER A 970 0.36 5.42 6.42
CA SER A 970 1.76 5.14 6.77
C SER A 970 2.08 3.64 6.73
N ASN A 971 3.37 3.33 6.73
CA ASN A 971 3.83 1.98 7.00
C ASN A 971 3.39 1.52 8.41
N TRP A 972 3.26 0.20 8.57
CA TRP A 972 3.07 -0.42 9.88
C TRP A 972 4.34 -0.27 10.72
N VAL A 973 4.17 0.12 11.98
CA VAL A 973 5.22 0.25 12.97
C VAL A 973 4.95 -0.72 14.12
N ASP A 974 5.99 -1.42 14.57
CA ASP A 974 5.90 -2.35 15.68
C ASP A 974 5.62 -1.65 17.01
N GLY A 975 4.74 -2.27 17.80
CA GLY A 975 4.24 -1.75 19.07
C GLY A 975 2.89 -1.06 18.94
N ASN A 976 2.51 -0.32 19.99
CA ASN A 976 1.22 0.35 20.11
C ASN A 976 1.34 1.87 20.08
N VAL A 977 2.51 2.44 19.79
CA VAL A 977 2.77 3.88 19.82
C VAL A 977 3.45 4.34 18.54
N LEU A 978 2.88 5.37 17.92
CA LEU A 978 3.48 6.15 16.84
C LEU A 978 3.78 7.55 17.31
N GLN A 979 4.98 8.02 17.00
CA GLN A 979 5.37 9.41 17.16
C GLN A 979 5.54 10.06 15.79
N PHE A 980 5.06 11.28 15.62
CA PHE A 980 5.19 12.07 14.41
C PHE A 980 5.99 13.31 14.79
N ARG A 981 7.18 13.51 14.23
CA ARG A 981 7.97 14.72 14.49
C ARG A 981 8.09 15.53 13.21
N LEU A 982 7.58 16.76 13.20
CA LEU A 982 7.72 17.68 12.08
C LEU A 982 8.87 18.64 12.40
N THR A 983 9.85 18.73 11.51
CA THR A 983 10.95 19.69 11.59
C THR A 983 10.95 20.59 10.34
N THR A 984 11.03 21.90 10.53
CA THR A 984 10.93 22.88 9.44
C THR A 984 12.11 23.85 9.39
N ASN A 985 12.40 24.37 8.20
CA ASN A 985 13.35 25.43 7.95
C ASN A 985 12.79 26.81 8.40
N SER A 986 13.55 27.89 8.23
CA SER A 986 13.13 29.25 8.67
C SER A 986 12.02 29.92 7.83
N SER A 987 11.44 29.25 6.84
CA SER A 987 10.29 29.74 6.07
C SER A 987 8.98 29.07 6.54
N ASN A 988 7.93 29.84 6.83
CA ASN A 988 6.55 29.30 6.81
C ASN A 988 6.18 29.07 5.35
N ASN A 989 5.35 28.07 4.95
CA ASN A 989 4.53 28.18 3.72
C ASN A 989 3.51 27.05 3.37
N ARG A 990 3.50 25.86 4.01
CA ARG A 990 2.67 24.71 3.51
C ARG A 990 1.63 24.21 4.51
N TYR A 991 0.69 23.39 4.03
CA TYR A 991 -0.39 22.85 4.86
C TYR A 991 0.19 22.13 6.08
N GLY A 992 1.05 21.13 5.91
CA GLY A 992 1.56 20.29 6.99
C GLY A 992 0.93 18.91 6.93
N PHE A 993 0.38 18.40 8.02
CA PHE A 993 -0.30 17.10 8.00
C PHE A 993 -1.55 17.05 8.88
N ALA A 994 -2.55 16.29 8.45
CA ALA A 994 -3.75 15.98 9.23
C ALA A 994 -4.03 14.47 9.23
N ILE A 995 -4.11 13.87 10.41
CA ILE A 995 -4.40 12.45 10.66
C ILE A 995 -5.79 12.34 11.29
N ASP A 996 -6.68 11.62 10.62
CA ASP A 996 -8.10 11.43 10.98
C ASP A 996 -8.38 10.03 11.57
N LYS A 997 -7.55 9.03 11.31
CA LYS A 997 -7.70 7.68 11.85
C LYS A 997 -6.37 6.93 11.92
N TYR A 998 -6.35 5.84 12.67
CA TYR A 998 -5.23 4.92 12.73
C TYR A 998 -5.73 3.47 12.81
N ASP A 999 -4.94 2.56 12.25
CA ASP A 999 -5.17 1.12 12.38
C ASP A 999 -4.18 0.56 13.39
N TYR A 1000 -4.62 -0.44 14.14
CA TYR A 1000 -3.76 -1.22 15.01
C TYR A 1000 -4.11 -2.70 14.94
N MET A 1001 -3.11 -3.53 15.16
CA MET A 1001 -3.24 -4.99 15.16
C MET A 1001 -3.23 -5.51 16.58
N TYR A 1002 -4.24 -6.30 16.94
CA TYR A 1002 -4.34 -6.93 18.25
C TYR A 1002 -4.10 -8.44 18.13
N PRO A 1003 -3.00 -8.99 18.68
CA PRO A 1003 -2.73 -10.42 18.63
C PRO A 1003 -3.69 -11.15 19.57
N THR A 1004 -4.67 -11.85 18.99
CA THR A 1004 -5.61 -12.67 19.75
C THR A 1004 -5.07 -14.09 19.84
N PRO A 1005 -4.83 -14.65 21.04
CA PRO A 1005 -4.24 -15.99 21.16
C PRO A 1005 -5.11 -17.09 20.54
N VAL A 1006 -4.46 -18.08 19.92
CA VAL A 1006 -5.11 -19.23 19.31
C VAL A 1006 -4.68 -20.51 20.02
N GLY A 1007 -5.56 -21.04 20.86
CA GLY A 1007 -5.42 -22.38 21.43
C GLY A 1007 -5.81 -23.49 20.45
N GLY A 1008 -5.28 -24.70 20.65
CA GLY A 1008 -5.62 -25.87 19.85
C GLY A 1008 -4.78 -26.06 18.58
N VAL A 1009 -3.71 -25.29 18.39
CA VAL A 1009 -2.80 -25.43 17.24
C VAL A 1009 -1.75 -26.48 17.58
N VAL A 1010 -1.58 -27.49 16.73
CA VAL A 1010 -0.53 -28.50 16.90
C VAL A 1010 0.78 -27.90 16.38
N VAL A 1011 1.77 -27.74 17.26
CA VAL A 1011 3.14 -27.38 16.88
C VAL A 1011 3.96 -28.66 16.92
N SER A 1012 4.68 -28.97 15.84
CA SER A 1012 5.58 -30.13 15.73
C SER A 1012 7.03 -29.70 15.62
N VAL A 1013 7.97 -30.51 16.12
CA VAL A 1013 9.41 -30.27 16.05
C VAL A 1013 10.15 -31.40 15.33
N SER A 1014 11.12 -31.04 14.46
CA SER A 1014 11.97 -31.97 13.71
C SER A 1014 13.44 -31.55 13.79
N PRO A 1015 14.41 -32.46 13.98
CA PRO A 1015 14.25 -33.89 14.23
C PRO A 1015 13.72 -34.16 15.65
N GLY A 1016 13.17 -35.35 15.88
CA GLY A 1016 12.68 -35.77 17.21
C GLY A 1016 11.18 -36.08 17.29
N GLY A 1017 10.37 -35.62 16.33
CA GLY A 1017 8.98 -36.06 16.15
C GLY A 1017 8.02 -35.69 17.27
N LEU A 1018 8.44 -34.84 18.21
CA LEU A 1018 7.56 -34.36 19.28
C LEU A 1018 6.56 -33.37 18.72
N SER A 1019 5.37 -33.35 19.30
CA SER A 1019 4.37 -32.32 19.04
C SER A 1019 3.68 -31.90 20.33
N THR A 1020 3.19 -30.68 20.36
CA THR A 1020 2.42 -30.11 21.47
C THR A 1020 1.26 -29.30 20.90
N ILE A 1021 0.27 -29.01 21.73
CA ILE A 1021 -0.91 -28.23 21.35
C ILE A 1021 -0.87 -26.92 22.11
N THR A 1022 -1.12 -25.81 21.42
CA THR A 1022 -1.16 -24.51 22.08
C THR A 1022 -2.26 -24.44 23.13
N THR A 1023 -1.93 -23.88 24.29
CA THR A 1023 -2.88 -23.58 25.37
C THR A 1023 -3.86 -22.48 24.96
N LYS A 1024 -4.91 -22.25 25.77
CA LYS A 1024 -5.95 -21.24 25.48
C LYS A 1024 -5.39 -19.82 25.26
N ASP A 1025 -4.25 -19.50 25.87
CA ASP A 1025 -3.48 -18.26 25.72
C ASP A 1025 -2.44 -18.30 24.59
N GLY A 1026 -2.57 -19.28 23.69
CA GLY A 1026 -1.77 -19.46 22.48
C GLY A 1026 -0.38 -20.04 22.71
N SER A 1027 0.01 -20.35 23.94
CA SER A 1027 1.38 -20.71 24.30
C SER A 1027 1.70 -22.19 24.00
N PHE A 1028 2.93 -22.47 23.58
CA PHE A 1028 3.47 -23.83 23.44
C PHE A 1028 4.88 -23.92 24.03
N LEU A 1029 5.27 -25.12 24.46
CA LEU A 1029 6.60 -25.39 25.01
C LEU A 1029 7.04 -26.83 24.70
N PHE A 1030 8.24 -26.95 24.15
CA PHE A 1030 9.00 -28.20 24.06
C PHE A 1030 10.11 -28.19 25.10
N TYR A 1031 10.24 -29.27 25.85
CA TYR A 1031 11.28 -29.47 26.86
C TYR A 1031 12.05 -30.76 26.57
N GLY A 1032 13.25 -30.88 27.14
CA GLY A 1032 14.03 -32.12 27.00
C GLY A 1032 14.74 -32.27 25.64
N LEU A 1033 14.94 -31.18 24.90
CA LEU A 1033 15.61 -31.22 23.60
C LEU A 1033 17.14 -31.22 23.79
N ALA A 1034 17.83 -32.11 23.06
CA ALA A 1034 19.29 -32.10 23.03
C ALA A 1034 19.82 -30.88 22.26
N ASP A 1035 21.09 -30.54 22.44
CA ASP A 1035 21.74 -29.53 21.60
C ASP A 1035 21.65 -29.94 20.11
N GLY A 1036 21.27 -29.00 19.25
CA GLY A 1036 20.98 -29.28 17.85
C GLY A 1036 20.08 -28.23 17.19
N THR A 1037 19.89 -28.38 15.88
CA THR A 1037 19.01 -27.53 15.08
C THR A 1037 17.65 -28.18 14.90
N TYR A 1038 16.59 -27.44 15.22
CA TYR A 1038 15.21 -27.88 15.18
C TYR A 1038 14.37 -27.02 14.26
N VAL A 1039 13.47 -27.64 13.49
CA VAL A 1039 12.44 -26.97 12.68
C VAL A 1039 11.09 -27.15 13.35
N LEU A 1040 10.44 -26.04 13.69
CA LEU A 1040 9.11 -25.99 14.27
C LEU A 1040 8.08 -25.67 13.19
N THR A 1041 7.00 -26.44 13.16
CA THR A 1041 5.90 -26.30 12.18
C THR A 1041 4.55 -26.31 12.89
N PRO A 1042 3.78 -25.22 12.87
CA PRO A 1042 2.40 -25.19 13.36
C PRO A 1042 1.44 -25.81 12.34
N SER A 1043 0.38 -26.45 12.82
CA SER A 1043 -0.66 -27.06 12.01
C SER A 1043 -2.02 -26.98 12.70
N LEU A 1044 -3.03 -26.58 11.94
CA LEU A 1044 -4.43 -26.56 12.32
C LEU A 1044 -5.22 -26.74 11.02
N LEU A 1045 -6.15 -27.69 11.01
CA LEU A 1045 -6.84 -28.11 9.77
C LEU A 1045 -7.49 -26.93 9.06
N GLY A 1046 -7.19 -26.77 7.77
CA GLY A 1046 -7.73 -25.71 6.92
C GLY A 1046 -7.15 -24.31 7.18
N ARG A 1047 -6.05 -24.19 7.92
CA ARG A 1047 -5.40 -22.91 8.25
C ARG A 1047 -3.95 -22.88 7.77
N THR A 1048 -3.47 -21.68 7.44
CA THR A 1048 -2.06 -21.43 7.13
C THR A 1048 -1.45 -20.55 8.22
N PHE A 1049 -0.12 -20.60 8.34
CA PHE A 1049 0.61 -19.86 9.36
C PHE A 1049 1.75 -19.05 8.74
N THR A 1050 2.04 -17.90 9.35
CA THR A 1050 3.14 -17.01 8.99
C THR A 1050 4.05 -16.80 10.19
N PRO A 1051 5.34 -17.16 10.12
CA PRO A 1051 5.95 -18.00 9.07
C PRO A 1051 5.37 -19.43 9.07
N ALA A 1052 5.50 -20.17 7.96
CA ALA A 1052 4.98 -21.55 7.89
C ALA A 1052 5.81 -22.55 8.73
N SER A 1053 7.07 -22.22 9.02
CA SER A 1053 7.97 -22.96 9.91
C SER A 1053 9.13 -22.06 10.37
N GLN A 1054 9.77 -22.38 11.50
CA GLN A 1054 10.95 -21.66 12.01
C GLN A 1054 12.07 -22.62 12.41
N SER A 1055 13.32 -22.25 12.10
CA SER A 1055 14.52 -23.01 12.46
C SER A 1055 15.17 -22.40 13.69
N ILE A 1056 15.40 -23.22 14.73
CA ILE A 1056 15.91 -22.80 16.04
C ILE A 1056 17.12 -23.66 16.38
N VAL A 1057 18.21 -23.02 16.84
CA VAL A 1057 19.42 -23.69 17.28
C VAL A 1057 19.47 -23.70 18.80
N LEU A 1058 19.58 -24.88 19.39
CA LEU A 1058 19.85 -25.07 20.82
C LEU A 1058 21.32 -25.42 21.02
N SER A 1059 21.99 -24.64 21.88
CA SER A 1059 23.36 -24.89 22.34
C SER A 1059 23.48 -24.61 23.84
N GLY A 1060 24.16 -25.48 24.59
CA GLY A 1060 24.57 -25.23 25.96
C GLY A 1060 23.42 -25.00 26.94
N ASN A 1061 22.39 -25.86 26.90
CA ASN A 1061 21.20 -25.78 27.78
C ASN A 1061 20.35 -24.51 27.61
N SER A 1062 20.39 -23.88 26.43
CA SER A 1062 19.62 -22.66 26.18
C SER A 1062 18.10 -22.89 26.19
N CYS A 1063 17.38 -21.88 26.68
CA CYS A 1063 15.93 -21.76 26.60
C CYS A 1063 15.62 -20.72 25.52
N GLN A 1064 15.02 -21.15 24.40
CA GLN A 1064 14.66 -20.28 23.28
C GLN A 1064 13.16 -19.98 23.35
N LEU A 1065 12.81 -18.82 23.92
CA LEU A 1065 11.42 -18.34 24.04
C LEU A 1065 11.14 -17.24 23.00
N GLY A 1066 9.87 -17.10 22.62
CA GLY A 1066 9.41 -16.08 21.67
C GLY A 1066 9.30 -16.55 20.22
N VAL A 1067 9.31 -17.87 19.99
CA VAL A 1067 9.14 -18.47 18.66
C VAL A 1067 7.67 -18.42 18.25
N ASN A 1068 7.25 -17.36 17.57
CA ASN A 1068 5.83 -17.04 17.39
C ASN A 1068 5.31 -17.31 15.98
N PHE A 1069 4.04 -17.74 15.87
CA PHE A 1069 3.36 -17.95 14.60
C PHE A 1069 2.05 -17.17 14.54
N ALA A 1070 1.79 -16.49 13.43
CA ALA A 1070 0.49 -15.88 13.15
C ALA A 1070 -0.36 -16.86 12.31
N ARG A 1071 -1.57 -17.17 12.78
CA ARG A 1071 -2.58 -17.90 12.01
C ARG A 1071 -3.24 -16.92 11.03
N ASN A 1072 -3.15 -17.21 9.74
CA ASN A 1072 -3.86 -16.47 8.70
C ASN A 1072 -5.31 -16.93 8.55
#